data_AF-A0AAJ6AXM5-F1
#
_entry.id   AF-A0AAJ6AXM5-F1
#
_cell.length_a   1.000
_cell.length_b   1.000
_cell.length_c   1.000
_cell.angle_alpha   90.00
_cell.angle_beta   90.00
_cell.angle_gamma   90.00
#
_symmetry.space_group_name_H-M   'P 1'
#
loop_
_entity.id
_entity.type
_entity.pdbx_description
1 polymer ?
#
loop_
_entity_poly.entity_id
_entity_poly.type
_entity_poly.pdbx_seq_one_letter_code
_entity_poly.pdbx_strand_id
1 'polypeptide(L)'
;MADGRSGDAGPYGMVLGVVDPAAAAGGSPALRPVRVTAGIEVVRAVAALGWPVPEAGTSVGVLDVLPGGARVLTRLSAQGGGVAAHCVHLPAGAGLPGGRAPVAFLDAPGWGSGDPLGAEPPLSSSLGDFARARAPWVAAFLEGVREVLTRDGAGAPDAEGTAYEGGVPFLVAEKEPSLVARWIALACAVLPPERAGSLSFTTYGPREAARSGRLVVGVPLGSAPAVAGQRLLDGALPPGEPVTDLWAAGAAWLWREGRPALAAGARPALDGFALVAAAHREGLTIPAPVRALLPDALDALPASELPHAVGALADLLGAEAPASDAEAAGLARVWARLEDRAPLHVTAPLAGAVLMALVADRPTGVPVPGATSLTASGRAALAARLGPRLREAVAEPTLGPRRSVALLQAAAVLGVEIAGPVLEDVADRLVAALTRVPAEEEALPVPGALAGLPELCAVLLPRLERYAAREPLAAQALLDVVDVPLDAAVRPVPHLRMCAGAASARALALDAVAAWDELLRTSRPSWSTEPALLYTALRLVWTEQPPGLAEMAHILEAADSDSHRAAGTWREAVAAAERGGTGTEAEAAAGRALAAHLFRSFPAELTPRTRARLRLLELAGDIAEGRGTDWAEQAVALREPGEVAESSGLLAHVYAVLGAAVLRQPGSPEGELYGLARSGDPELLAAYRQAAQSAGFGERLRADPATAAGCFVDWTAHPGAGPAWETTSTALLDDVLRPALRSASRAHLTALTTALAAGGPHRVSAFETWHQRTRASRWRRLLGG
;
A
#
# COMPACT_ATOMS: atom_id res chain seq x y z
N MET A 1 -25.77 -91.37 -57.61
CA MET A 1 -26.26 -91.44 -56.22
C MET A 1 -25.62 -90.29 -55.46
N ALA A 2 -26.31 -89.21 -55.10
CA ALA A 2 -27.69 -88.81 -55.36
C ALA A 2 -27.75 -87.27 -55.38
N ASP A 3 -28.70 -86.77 -56.16
CA ASP A 3 -29.16 -85.38 -56.25
C ASP A 3 -29.45 -84.71 -54.90
N GLY A 4 -29.44 -83.37 -54.90
CA GLY A 4 -30.08 -82.56 -53.87
C GLY A 4 -30.02 -81.05 -54.16
N ARG A 5 -31.14 -80.48 -54.62
CA ARG A 5 -31.35 -79.07 -54.96
C ARG A 5 -31.44 -78.12 -53.73
N SER A 6 -30.98 -76.88 -53.96
CA SER A 6 -31.54 -75.54 -53.61
C SER A 6 -32.14 -75.21 -52.22
N GLY A 7 -31.74 -74.06 -51.67
CA GLY A 7 -32.53 -73.27 -50.71
C GLY A 7 -31.78 -72.13 -49.99
N ASP A 8 -31.83 -70.93 -50.56
CA ASP A 8 -31.77 -69.57 -49.98
C ASP A 8 -31.05 -69.26 -48.65
N ALA A 9 -30.04 -68.36 -48.71
CA ALA A 9 -29.71 -67.37 -47.66
C ALA A 9 -28.78 -66.24 -48.19
N GLY A 10 -29.35 -65.06 -48.48
CA GLY A 10 -28.85 -63.73 -48.07
C GLY A 10 -27.60 -63.09 -48.75
N PRO A 11 -27.67 -61.84 -49.26
CA PRO A 11 -26.57 -61.18 -49.96
C PRO A 11 -25.75 -60.24 -49.05
N TYR A 12 -24.66 -60.71 -48.43
CA TYR A 12 -23.64 -59.83 -47.84
C TYR A 12 -22.28 -60.53 -47.84
N GLY A 13 -21.46 -60.25 -48.87
CA GLY A 13 -20.08 -60.72 -48.98
C GLY A 13 -19.18 -59.58 -49.42
N MET A 14 -18.68 -58.79 -48.48
CA MET A 14 -17.72 -57.71 -48.72
C MET A 14 -16.31 -58.31 -48.84
N VAL A 15 -15.73 -58.32 -50.03
CA VAL A 15 -14.31 -58.67 -50.24
C VAL A 15 -13.46 -57.43 -50.00
N LEU A 16 -13.05 -57.21 -48.75
CA LEU A 16 -11.88 -56.38 -48.46
C LEU A 16 -10.65 -57.22 -48.81
N GLY A 17 -9.81 -56.74 -49.73
CA GLY A 17 -8.56 -57.39 -50.08
C GLY A 17 -7.69 -57.54 -48.83
N VAL A 18 -7.56 -58.77 -48.35
CA VAL A 18 -6.64 -59.17 -47.29
C VAL A 18 -5.21 -59.00 -47.84
N VAL A 19 -4.40 -58.20 -47.16
CA VAL A 19 -2.94 -58.21 -47.35
C VAL A 19 -2.47 -59.59 -46.85
N ASP A 20 -1.92 -60.37 -47.77
CA ASP A 20 -1.38 -61.70 -47.49
C ASP A 20 -0.31 -61.63 -46.38
N PRO A 21 -0.49 -62.30 -45.22
CA PRO A 21 0.49 -62.29 -44.14
C PRO A 21 1.68 -63.23 -44.40
N ALA A 22 1.75 -63.91 -45.56
CA ALA A 22 2.82 -64.85 -45.88
C ALA A 22 3.86 -64.27 -46.86
N ALA A 23 4.65 -63.29 -46.42
CA ALA A 23 5.92 -62.94 -47.08
C ALA A 23 6.99 -62.49 -46.07
N ALA A 24 7.13 -63.26 -44.98
CA ALA A 24 8.31 -63.20 -44.12
C ALA A 24 9.46 -63.98 -44.77
N ALA A 25 10.15 -63.40 -45.76
CA ALA A 25 11.50 -63.80 -46.16
C ALA A 25 12.17 -62.73 -47.06
N GLY A 26 12.99 -61.87 -46.46
CA GLY A 26 14.19 -61.30 -47.11
C GLY A 26 14.04 -60.14 -48.12
N GLY A 27 12.85 -59.60 -48.38
CA GLY A 27 12.66 -58.45 -49.28
C GLY A 27 12.35 -57.15 -48.52
N SER A 28 12.92 -56.02 -48.98
CA SER A 28 12.55 -54.67 -48.51
C SER A 28 11.03 -54.48 -48.57
N PRO A 29 10.35 -53.92 -47.55
CA PRO A 29 8.89 -53.81 -47.52
C PRO A 29 8.41 -52.92 -48.67
N ALA A 30 7.93 -53.52 -49.74
CA ALA A 30 7.36 -52.82 -50.87
C ALA A 30 6.01 -52.22 -50.46
N LEU A 31 5.95 -50.89 -50.39
CA LEU A 31 4.71 -50.11 -50.30
C LEU A 31 3.88 -50.40 -51.55
N ARG A 32 2.79 -51.17 -51.41
CA ARG A 32 1.91 -51.50 -52.54
C ARG A 32 0.64 -50.63 -52.49
N PRO A 33 0.45 -49.71 -53.44
CA PRO A 33 -0.82 -49.00 -53.58
C PRO A 33 -1.88 -49.97 -54.09
N VAL A 34 -2.95 -50.13 -53.32
CA VAL A 34 -4.12 -50.93 -53.74
C VAL A 34 -5.14 -49.97 -54.33
N ARG A 35 -5.49 -50.17 -55.60
CA ARG A 35 -6.56 -49.44 -56.29
C ARG A 35 -7.85 -50.25 -56.17
N VAL A 36 -8.82 -49.74 -55.42
CA VAL A 36 -10.16 -50.32 -55.36
C VAL A 36 -11.11 -49.37 -56.09
N THR A 37 -11.46 -49.72 -57.34
CA THR A 37 -12.56 -49.08 -58.08
C THR A 37 -13.84 -49.81 -57.78
N ALA A 38 -14.80 -49.11 -57.18
CA ALA A 38 -16.01 -49.74 -56.67
C ALA A 38 -17.27 -49.10 -57.28
N GLY A 39 -18.20 -49.95 -57.74
CA GLY A 39 -19.50 -49.53 -58.29
C GLY A 39 -20.46 -49.01 -57.21
N ILE A 40 -21.64 -48.55 -57.65
CA ILE A 40 -22.66 -47.87 -56.83
C ILE A 40 -23.12 -48.64 -55.57
N GLU A 41 -22.91 -49.96 -55.52
CA GLU A 41 -23.25 -50.79 -54.36
C GLU A 41 -22.21 -50.72 -53.24
N VAL A 42 -20.93 -50.54 -53.57
CA VAL A 42 -19.89 -50.31 -52.56
C VAL A 42 -20.03 -48.90 -51.99
N VAL A 43 -20.47 -47.93 -52.80
CA VAL A 43 -20.87 -46.60 -52.33
C VAL A 43 -21.99 -46.70 -51.27
N ARG A 44 -22.97 -47.61 -51.43
CA ARG A 44 -23.99 -47.89 -50.40
C ARG A 44 -23.44 -48.62 -49.18
N ALA A 45 -22.52 -49.57 -49.35
CA ALA A 45 -21.92 -50.32 -48.25
C ALA A 45 -20.97 -49.46 -47.40
N VAL A 46 -20.20 -48.59 -48.05
CA VAL A 46 -19.36 -47.55 -47.43
C VAL A 46 -20.24 -46.56 -46.67
N ALA A 47 -21.35 -46.10 -47.27
CA ALA A 47 -22.35 -45.29 -46.57
C ALA A 47 -23.00 -46.01 -45.37
N ALA A 48 -23.24 -47.32 -45.46
CA ALA A 48 -23.81 -48.15 -44.38
C ALA A 48 -22.82 -48.39 -43.22
N LEU A 49 -21.51 -48.37 -43.48
CA LEU A 49 -20.44 -48.36 -42.48
C LEU A 49 -20.22 -46.97 -41.85
N GLY A 50 -21.00 -45.96 -42.25
CA GLY A 50 -20.86 -44.59 -41.77
C GLY A 50 -19.73 -43.80 -42.43
N TRP A 51 -19.15 -44.28 -43.54
CA TRP A 51 -18.19 -43.52 -44.34
C TRP A 51 -18.94 -42.67 -45.40
N PRO A 52 -18.78 -41.34 -45.41
CA PRO A 52 -19.40 -40.49 -46.43
C PRO A 52 -18.72 -40.65 -47.80
N VAL A 53 -19.53 -40.44 -48.82
CA VAL A 53 -19.17 -40.54 -50.24
C VAL A 53 -18.73 -39.15 -50.72
N PRO A 54 -17.52 -38.96 -51.27
CA PRO A 54 -17.12 -37.66 -51.80
C PRO A 54 -18.06 -37.18 -52.92
N GLU A 55 -18.33 -35.88 -52.97
CA GLU A 55 -19.07 -35.28 -54.10
C GLU A 55 -18.28 -35.43 -55.41
N ALA A 56 -18.99 -35.53 -56.54
CA ALA A 56 -18.35 -35.73 -57.84
C ALA A 56 -17.30 -34.65 -58.12
N GLY A 57 -16.05 -35.07 -58.34
CA GLY A 57 -14.91 -34.16 -58.55
C GLY A 57 -14.13 -33.79 -57.29
N THR A 58 -14.50 -34.30 -56.12
CA THR A 58 -13.78 -34.07 -54.85
C THR A 58 -12.99 -35.31 -54.40
N SER A 59 -11.97 -35.10 -53.56
CA SER A 59 -11.24 -36.19 -52.91
C SER A 59 -11.11 -35.97 -51.40
N VAL A 60 -11.23 -37.04 -50.63
CA VAL A 60 -11.17 -37.04 -49.16
C VAL A 60 -10.00 -37.92 -48.70
N GLY A 61 -9.26 -37.46 -47.70
CA GLY A 61 -8.11 -38.16 -47.12
C GLY A 61 -8.41 -38.62 -45.69
N VAL A 62 -8.01 -39.85 -45.35
CA VAL A 62 -8.09 -40.43 -44.00
C VAL A 62 -6.72 -41.00 -43.63
N LEU A 63 -6.24 -40.70 -42.41
CA LEU A 63 -5.06 -41.34 -41.84
C LEU A 63 -5.46 -42.10 -40.57
N ASP A 64 -5.47 -43.41 -40.67
CA ASP A 64 -5.86 -44.32 -39.59
C ASP A 64 -4.64 -45.00 -38.95
N VAL A 65 -4.71 -45.21 -37.64
CA VAL A 65 -3.76 -46.05 -36.89
C VAL A 65 -4.47 -47.37 -36.60
N LEU A 66 -3.86 -48.49 -37.00
CA LEU A 66 -4.38 -49.84 -36.82
C LEU A 66 -3.96 -50.42 -35.46
N PRO A 67 -4.72 -51.39 -34.92
CA PRO A 67 -4.28 -52.18 -33.76
C PRO A 67 -2.91 -52.82 -34.04
N GLY A 68 -1.88 -52.41 -33.29
CA GLY A 68 -0.47 -52.81 -33.54
C GLY A 68 0.44 -51.69 -34.07
N GLY A 69 -0.07 -50.46 -34.24
CA GLY A 69 0.74 -49.26 -34.54
C GLY A 69 1.08 -49.05 -36.01
N ALA A 70 0.59 -49.91 -36.92
CA ALA A 70 0.64 -49.67 -38.36
C ALA A 70 -0.33 -48.54 -38.75
N ARG A 71 -0.07 -47.85 -39.86
CA ARG A 71 -0.87 -46.70 -40.31
C ARG A 71 -1.40 -46.92 -41.72
N VAL A 72 -2.60 -46.45 -42.02
CA VAL A 72 -3.18 -46.51 -43.36
C VAL A 72 -3.57 -45.11 -43.80
N LEU A 73 -2.95 -44.66 -44.89
CA LEU A 73 -3.33 -43.42 -45.57
C LEU A 73 -4.29 -43.78 -46.70
N THR A 74 -5.54 -43.36 -46.61
CA THR A 74 -6.59 -43.61 -47.60
C THR A 74 -7.00 -42.31 -48.28
N ARG A 75 -7.04 -42.31 -49.61
CA ARG A 75 -7.65 -41.25 -50.41
C ARG A 75 -8.85 -41.81 -51.17
N LEU A 76 -10.01 -41.23 -50.93
CA LEU A 76 -11.25 -41.47 -51.68
C LEU A 76 -11.38 -40.38 -52.74
N SER A 77 -11.69 -40.72 -53.98
CA SER A 77 -11.99 -39.75 -55.04
C SER A 77 -13.26 -40.16 -55.77
N ALA A 78 -14.19 -39.22 -55.96
CA ALA A 78 -15.38 -39.45 -56.77
C ALA A 78 -15.11 -39.05 -58.22
N GLN A 79 -15.21 -40.02 -59.13
CA GLN A 79 -15.21 -39.79 -60.58
C GLN A 79 -16.63 -39.98 -61.12
N GLY A 80 -16.94 -39.41 -62.29
CA GLY A 80 -18.27 -39.39 -62.90
C GLY A 80 -18.84 -40.77 -63.27
N GLY A 81 -19.10 -41.61 -62.26
CA GLY A 81 -19.52 -43.01 -62.36
C GLY A 81 -19.23 -43.87 -61.12
N GLY A 82 -18.48 -43.40 -60.11
CA GLY A 82 -18.20 -44.17 -58.88
C GLY A 82 -17.14 -43.55 -57.95
N VAL A 83 -16.87 -44.22 -56.82
CA VAL A 83 -15.80 -43.83 -55.88
C VAL A 83 -14.59 -44.75 -56.06
N ALA A 84 -13.42 -44.16 -56.26
CA ALA A 84 -12.15 -44.86 -56.21
C ALA A 84 -11.50 -44.62 -54.85
N ALA A 85 -11.12 -45.71 -54.18
CA ALA A 85 -10.33 -45.68 -52.95
C ALA A 85 -8.91 -46.13 -53.25
N HIS A 86 -7.94 -45.30 -52.87
CA HIS A 86 -6.52 -45.63 -52.91
C HIS A 86 -6.00 -45.66 -51.48
N CYS A 87 -5.35 -46.74 -51.07
CA CYS A 87 -4.75 -46.85 -49.74
C CYS A 87 -3.26 -47.16 -49.81
N VAL A 88 -2.53 -46.61 -48.85
CA VAL A 88 -1.11 -46.86 -48.60
C VAL A 88 -0.98 -47.37 -47.16
N HIS A 89 -0.54 -48.61 -47.01
CA HIS A 89 -0.26 -49.20 -45.71
C HIS A 89 1.20 -48.94 -45.30
N LEU A 90 1.38 -48.34 -44.13
CA LEU A 90 2.66 -48.06 -43.49
C LEU A 90 2.83 -48.99 -42.29
N PRO A 91 3.82 -49.89 -42.29
CA PRO A 91 4.10 -50.75 -41.14
C PRO A 91 4.39 -49.93 -39.87
N ALA A 92 4.16 -50.54 -38.70
CA ALA A 92 4.48 -49.92 -37.42
C ALA A 92 5.97 -49.53 -37.37
N GLY A 93 6.27 -48.29 -36.97
CA GLY A 93 7.64 -47.76 -36.91
C GLY A 93 8.28 -47.41 -38.27
N ALA A 94 7.61 -47.67 -39.40
CA ALA A 94 8.14 -47.31 -40.71
C ALA A 94 8.01 -45.79 -40.96
N GLY A 95 9.15 -45.16 -41.26
CA GLY A 95 9.22 -43.78 -41.72
C GLY A 95 8.91 -43.66 -43.22
N LEU A 96 8.34 -42.53 -43.61
CA LEU A 96 8.15 -42.20 -45.03
C LEU A 96 9.46 -41.65 -45.63
N PRO A 97 9.62 -41.71 -46.97
CA PRO A 97 10.78 -41.18 -47.65
C PRO A 97 11.10 -39.73 -47.22
N GLY A 98 12.35 -39.50 -46.81
CA GLY A 98 12.81 -38.18 -46.34
C GLY A 98 12.23 -37.72 -44.99
N GLY A 99 11.66 -38.62 -44.19
CA GLY A 99 11.11 -38.29 -42.86
C GLY A 99 9.84 -37.43 -42.90
N ARG A 100 9.15 -37.41 -44.05
CA ARG A 100 7.97 -36.57 -44.28
C ARG A 100 6.73 -37.11 -43.57
N ALA A 101 5.78 -36.23 -43.25
CA ALA A 101 4.53 -36.64 -42.60
C ALA A 101 3.58 -37.36 -43.59
N PRO A 102 2.82 -38.39 -43.18
CA PRO A 102 1.88 -39.09 -44.06
C PRO A 102 0.85 -38.19 -44.74
N VAL A 103 0.39 -37.17 -44.01
CA VAL A 103 -0.56 -36.17 -44.49
C VAL A 103 -0.02 -35.31 -45.65
N ALA A 104 1.30 -35.14 -45.77
CA ALA A 104 1.92 -34.35 -46.85
C ALA A 104 1.70 -34.97 -48.24
N PHE A 105 1.39 -36.26 -48.29
CA PHE A 105 1.16 -36.98 -49.54
C PHE A 105 -0.30 -36.97 -49.98
N LEU A 106 -1.26 -36.46 -49.19
CA LEU A 106 -2.70 -36.49 -49.53
C LEU A 106 -3.03 -35.79 -50.85
N ASP A 107 -2.37 -34.67 -51.11
CA ASP A 107 -2.53 -33.88 -52.34
C ASP A 107 -1.52 -34.26 -53.44
N ALA A 108 -0.75 -35.34 -53.26
CA ALA A 108 0.24 -35.76 -54.26
C ALA A 108 -0.44 -36.07 -55.61
N PRO A 109 0.14 -35.68 -56.75
CA PRO A 109 -0.44 -36.00 -58.05
C PRO A 109 -0.39 -37.52 -58.34
N GLY A 110 0.47 -38.28 -57.66
CA GLY A 110 0.76 -39.70 -57.90
C GLY A 110 -0.31 -40.71 -57.45
N TRP A 111 -1.38 -40.27 -56.77
CA TRP A 111 -2.46 -41.19 -56.32
C TRP A 111 -3.15 -41.90 -57.48
N GLY A 112 -3.27 -41.26 -58.65
CA GLY A 112 -3.89 -41.83 -59.84
C GLY A 112 -2.98 -42.76 -60.65
N SER A 113 -1.65 -42.62 -60.53
CA SER A 113 -0.65 -43.31 -61.36
C SER A 113 0.00 -44.52 -60.68
N GLY A 114 -0.35 -44.82 -59.43
CA GLY A 114 0.09 -46.04 -58.74
C GLY A 114 1.39 -45.92 -57.96
N ASP A 115 1.91 -44.71 -57.73
CA ASP A 115 2.92 -44.47 -56.69
C ASP A 115 2.75 -43.04 -56.11
N PRO A 116 1.87 -42.87 -55.11
CA PRO A 116 1.68 -41.57 -54.46
C PRO A 116 2.90 -41.12 -53.63
N LEU A 117 3.85 -42.02 -53.32
CA LEU A 117 5.03 -41.72 -52.51
C LEU A 117 6.26 -41.34 -53.35
N GLY A 118 6.27 -41.69 -54.63
CA GLY A 118 7.29 -41.28 -55.61
C GLY A 118 7.09 -39.87 -56.19
N ALA A 119 5.91 -39.27 -56.03
CA ALA A 119 5.63 -37.91 -56.47
C ALA A 119 6.07 -36.88 -55.42
N GLU A 120 6.72 -35.80 -55.86
CA GLU A 120 7.10 -34.69 -54.98
C GLU A 120 5.82 -33.93 -54.53
N PRO A 121 5.50 -33.90 -53.23
CA PRO A 121 4.32 -33.19 -52.75
C PRO A 121 4.48 -31.67 -52.93
N PRO A 122 3.39 -30.91 -53.15
CA PRO A 122 3.48 -29.46 -53.29
C PRO A 122 4.13 -28.83 -52.05
N LEU A 123 5.15 -28.02 -52.31
CA LEU A 123 6.20 -27.58 -51.41
C LEU A 123 5.68 -26.79 -50.19
N SER A 124 6.54 -26.74 -49.16
CA SER A 124 6.41 -26.02 -47.88
C SER A 124 5.90 -24.57 -47.95
N SER A 125 5.96 -23.91 -49.11
CA SER A 125 5.39 -22.58 -49.34
C SER A 125 3.87 -22.54 -49.12
N SER A 126 3.15 -23.58 -49.55
CA SER A 126 1.68 -23.68 -49.43
C SER A 126 1.20 -23.73 -47.97
N LEU A 127 1.99 -24.35 -47.07
CA LEU A 127 1.71 -24.40 -45.64
C LEU A 127 1.99 -23.07 -44.94
N GLY A 128 3.03 -22.34 -45.37
CA GLY A 128 3.30 -21.00 -44.87
C GLY A 128 2.19 -20.00 -45.23
N ASP A 129 1.67 -20.06 -46.45
CA ASP A 129 0.51 -19.27 -46.89
C ASP A 129 -0.75 -19.63 -46.08
N PHE A 130 -0.99 -20.92 -45.85
CA PHE A 130 -2.09 -21.40 -45.02
C PHE A 130 -1.97 -20.91 -43.56
N ALA A 131 -0.79 -21.02 -42.95
CA ALA A 131 -0.55 -20.53 -41.59
C ALA A 131 -0.75 -19.01 -41.47
N ARG A 132 -0.34 -18.23 -42.48
CA ARG A 132 -0.60 -16.78 -42.53
C ARG A 132 -2.09 -16.47 -42.69
N ALA A 133 -2.80 -17.17 -43.57
CA ALA A 133 -4.24 -17.00 -43.75
C ALA A 133 -5.04 -17.38 -42.49
N ARG A 134 -4.53 -18.33 -41.71
CA ARG A 134 -5.14 -18.80 -40.47
C ARG A 134 -4.45 -18.31 -39.20
N ALA A 135 -3.70 -17.21 -39.27
CA ALA A 135 -2.86 -16.72 -38.18
C ALA A 135 -3.57 -16.63 -36.79
N PRO A 136 -4.83 -16.17 -36.68
CA PRO A 136 -5.55 -16.17 -35.40
C PRO A 136 -5.77 -17.55 -34.77
N TRP A 137 -5.82 -18.62 -35.58
CA TRP A 137 -6.17 -19.97 -35.15
C TRP A 137 -4.97 -20.88 -34.89
N VAL A 138 -3.79 -20.57 -35.45
CA VAL A 138 -2.63 -21.48 -35.41
C VAL A 138 -2.19 -21.79 -33.99
N ALA A 139 -2.14 -20.80 -33.11
CA ALA A 139 -1.72 -20.99 -31.73
C ALA A 139 -2.72 -21.87 -30.95
N ALA A 140 -4.02 -21.61 -31.07
CA ALA A 140 -5.07 -22.40 -30.42
C ALA A 140 -5.13 -23.83 -30.95
N PHE A 141 -4.89 -24.02 -32.26
CA PHE A 141 -4.76 -25.34 -32.85
C PHE A 141 -3.59 -26.14 -32.26
N LEU A 142 -2.39 -25.55 -32.21
CA LEU A 142 -1.19 -26.21 -31.70
C LEU A 142 -1.30 -26.51 -30.20
N GLU A 143 -1.96 -25.64 -29.44
CA GLU A 143 -2.26 -25.86 -28.01
C GLU A 143 -3.19 -27.06 -27.83
N GLY A 144 -4.28 -27.15 -28.60
CA GLY A 144 -5.20 -28.30 -28.56
C GLY A 144 -4.52 -29.61 -28.97
N VAL A 145 -3.63 -29.57 -29.97
CA VAL A 145 -2.82 -30.73 -30.36
C VAL A 145 -1.88 -31.17 -29.23
N ARG A 146 -1.21 -30.22 -28.57
CA ARG A 146 -0.28 -30.53 -27.46
C ARG A 146 -1.02 -31.13 -26.27
N GLU A 147 -2.17 -30.55 -25.90
CA GLU A 147 -3.02 -31.02 -24.79
C GLU A 147 -3.42 -32.50 -24.96
N VAL A 148 -3.85 -32.88 -26.17
CA VAL A 148 -4.21 -34.26 -26.50
C VAL A 148 -3.00 -35.20 -26.43
N LEU A 149 -1.84 -34.78 -26.96
CA LEU A 149 -0.61 -35.58 -26.92
C LEU A 149 -0.07 -35.80 -25.50
N THR A 150 -0.32 -34.86 -24.58
CA THR A 150 0.09 -34.98 -23.17
C THR A 150 -0.84 -35.86 -22.35
N ARG A 151 -2.16 -35.86 -22.62
CA ARG A 151 -3.14 -36.68 -21.88
C ARG A 151 -3.01 -38.18 -22.18
N ASP A 152 -2.76 -38.53 -23.43
CA ASP A 152 -2.57 -39.92 -23.86
C ASP A 152 -1.32 -40.59 -23.27
N GLY A 153 -0.37 -39.81 -22.75
CA GLY A 153 0.83 -40.34 -22.08
C GLY A 153 0.66 -40.66 -20.59
N ALA A 154 -0.45 -40.26 -19.96
CA ALA A 154 -0.63 -40.32 -18.50
C ALA A 154 -1.43 -41.54 -18.00
N GLY A 155 -1.89 -42.43 -18.89
CA GLY A 155 -2.61 -43.64 -18.52
C GLY A 155 -1.68 -44.76 -18.04
N ALA A 156 -1.54 -44.92 -16.72
CA ALA A 156 -1.25 -46.25 -16.18
C ALA A 156 -2.51 -47.12 -16.39
N PRO A 157 -2.38 -48.40 -16.77
CA PRO A 157 -3.55 -49.25 -16.96
C PRO A 157 -4.23 -49.51 -15.62
N ASP A 158 -5.48 -49.07 -15.47
CA ASP A 158 -6.31 -49.45 -14.33
C ASP A 158 -6.63 -50.95 -14.40
N ALA A 159 -6.58 -51.61 -13.24
CA ALA A 159 -6.63 -53.07 -13.09
C ALA A 159 -7.98 -53.73 -13.44
N GLU A 160 -8.94 -52.98 -13.99
CA GLU A 160 -10.25 -53.50 -14.40
C GLU A 160 -10.49 -53.17 -15.87
N GLY A 161 -10.12 -54.12 -16.74
CA GLY A 161 -10.19 -54.07 -18.20
C GLY A 161 -11.59 -53.82 -18.77
N THR A 162 -12.08 -52.59 -18.62
CA THR A 162 -13.24 -52.04 -19.29
C THR A 162 -12.75 -51.15 -20.42
N ALA A 163 -12.86 -51.66 -21.65
CA ALA A 163 -12.43 -50.98 -22.86
C ALA A 163 -13.29 -49.74 -23.16
N TYR A 164 -12.88 -48.61 -22.62
CA TYR A 164 -13.07 -47.27 -23.18
C TYR A 164 -11.78 -46.46 -22.99
N GLU A 165 -10.65 -47.00 -23.46
CA GLU A 165 -9.37 -46.30 -23.52
C GLU A 165 -9.30 -45.49 -24.82
N GLY A 166 -9.79 -44.26 -24.78
CA GLY A 166 -9.61 -43.28 -25.85
C GLY A 166 -9.94 -41.90 -25.31
N GLY A 167 -8.92 -41.04 -25.17
CA GLY A 167 -9.09 -39.67 -24.70
C GLY A 167 -10.14 -38.89 -25.50
N VAL A 168 -10.69 -37.83 -24.91
CA VAL A 168 -11.64 -36.93 -25.57
C VAL A 168 -10.94 -36.29 -26.80
N PRO A 169 -11.47 -36.43 -28.03
CA PRO A 169 -10.78 -35.96 -29.24
C PRO A 169 -10.82 -34.43 -29.38
N PHE A 170 -9.77 -33.84 -29.97
CA PHE A 170 -9.76 -32.43 -30.35
C PHE A 170 -10.47 -32.24 -31.70
N LEU A 171 -11.51 -31.40 -31.72
CA LEU A 171 -12.34 -31.15 -32.91
C LEU A 171 -11.85 -29.92 -33.66
N VAL A 172 -11.71 -30.03 -34.98
CA VAL A 172 -11.38 -28.93 -35.90
C VAL A 172 -12.51 -28.81 -36.91
N ALA A 173 -13.27 -27.71 -36.87
CA ALA A 173 -14.34 -27.45 -37.83
C ALA A 173 -13.84 -26.59 -38.99
N GLU A 174 -13.96 -27.07 -40.22
CA GLU A 174 -13.56 -26.34 -41.43
C GLU A 174 -14.60 -26.48 -42.54
N LYS A 175 -14.58 -25.54 -43.52
CA LYS A 175 -15.46 -25.59 -44.71
C LYS A 175 -15.19 -26.81 -45.57
N GLU A 176 -13.93 -27.20 -45.66
CA GLU A 176 -13.47 -28.29 -46.50
C GLU A 176 -12.56 -29.27 -45.71
N PRO A 177 -12.74 -30.59 -45.89
CA PRO A 177 -11.86 -31.62 -45.35
C PRO A 177 -10.36 -31.44 -45.66
N SER A 178 -10.06 -30.86 -46.84
CA SER A 178 -8.70 -30.55 -47.30
C SER A 178 -7.95 -29.60 -46.37
N LEU A 179 -8.66 -28.68 -45.70
CA LEU A 179 -8.09 -27.70 -44.77
C LEU A 179 -7.68 -28.34 -43.44
N VAL A 180 -8.41 -29.38 -42.99
CA VAL A 180 -8.06 -30.16 -41.79
C VAL A 180 -6.75 -30.92 -42.01
N ALA A 181 -6.55 -31.49 -43.20
CA ALA A 181 -5.29 -32.12 -43.55
C ALA A 181 -4.11 -31.12 -43.51
N ARG A 182 -4.33 -29.88 -43.95
CA ARG A 182 -3.30 -28.81 -43.87
C ARG A 182 -2.98 -28.41 -42.44
N TRP A 183 -3.97 -28.37 -41.55
CA TRP A 183 -3.76 -28.18 -40.11
C TRP A 183 -2.83 -29.24 -39.52
N ILE A 184 -3.03 -30.50 -39.88
CA ILE A 184 -2.20 -31.61 -39.36
C ILE A 184 -0.81 -31.59 -39.96
N ALA A 185 -0.69 -31.28 -41.26
CA ALA A 185 0.61 -31.07 -41.89
C ALA A 185 1.41 -29.95 -41.19
N LEU A 186 0.73 -28.88 -40.76
CA LEU A 186 1.31 -27.80 -39.98
C LEU A 186 1.82 -28.29 -38.61
N ALA A 187 1.03 -29.08 -37.87
CA ALA A 187 1.47 -29.68 -36.61
C ALA A 187 2.66 -30.63 -36.78
N CYS A 188 2.61 -31.55 -37.76
CA CYS A 188 3.68 -32.51 -38.01
C CYS A 188 5.03 -31.84 -38.34
N ALA A 189 5.03 -30.61 -38.88
CA ALA A 189 6.26 -29.90 -39.20
C ALA A 189 7.00 -29.42 -37.95
N VAL A 190 6.29 -29.13 -36.85
CA VAL A 190 6.86 -28.56 -35.61
C VAL A 190 6.95 -29.58 -34.47
N LEU A 191 6.24 -30.70 -34.56
CA LEU A 191 6.30 -31.80 -33.58
C LEU A 191 7.51 -32.73 -33.81
N PRO A 192 8.03 -33.40 -32.76
CA PRO A 192 9.01 -34.48 -32.90
C PRO A 192 8.42 -35.65 -33.70
N PRO A 193 9.22 -36.36 -34.50
CA PRO A 193 8.74 -37.39 -35.44
C PRO A 193 7.97 -38.53 -34.75
N GLU A 194 8.34 -38.87 -33.51
CA GLU A 194 7.68 -39.89 -32.70
C GLU A 194 6.23 -39.48 -32.36
N ARG A 195 6.00 -38.20 -32.00
CA ARG A 195 4.68 -37.64 -31.66
C ARG A 195 3.90 -37.21 -32.90
N ALA A 196 4.58 -36.73 -33.94
CA ALA A 196 3.95 -36.47 -35.24
C ALA A 196 3.41 -37.76 -35.86
N GLY A 197 4.05 -38.91 -35.56
CA GLY A 197 3.63 -40.22 -36.02
C GLY A 197 2.37 -40.77 -35.37
N SER A 198 2.04 -40.31 -34.15
CA SER A 198 0.82 -40.70 -33.42
C SER A 198 -0.39 -39.85 -33.76
N LEU A 199 -0.22 -38.73 -34.49
CA LEU A 199 -1.35 -37.95 -34.97
C LEU A 199 -2.15 -38.74 -36.00
N SER A 200 -3.39 -39.05 -35.65
CA SER A 200 -4.40 -39.63 -36.54
C SER A 200 -5.49 -38.60 -36.81
N PHE A 201 -6.11 -38.67 -37.99
CA PHE A 201 -7.23 -37.80 -38.27
C PHE A 201 -8.27 -38.40 -39.20
N THR A 202 -9.46 -37.87 -39.04
CA THR A 202 -10.65 -38.23 -39.80
C THR A 202 -11.45 -36.99 -40.11
N THR A 203 -11.89 -36.83 -41.36
CA THR A 203 -12.66 -35.67 -41.82
C THR A 203 -14.18 -35.93 -41.75
N TYR A 204 -14.64 -36.65 -40.73
CA TYR A 204 -16.01 -37.14 -40.57
C TYR A 204 -16.70 -36.58 -39.32
N GLY A 205 -17.99 -36.86 -39.17
CA GLY A 205 -18.84 -36.33 -38.10
C GLY A 205 -18.41 -36.70 -36.66
N PRO A 206 -18.89 -35.95 -35.65
CA PRO A 206 -18.47 -36.07 -34.25
C PRO A 206 -18.74 -37.45 -33.61
N ARG A 207 -19.75 -38.20 -34.09
CA ARG A 207 -20.21 -39.46 -33.49
C ARG A 207 -19.34 -40.65 -33.90
N GLU A 208 -18.88 -40.67 -35.14
CA GLU A 208 -18.00 -41.70 -35.68
C GLU A 208 -16.57 -41.56 -35.10
N ALA A 209 -16.16 -40.32 -34.84
CA ALA A 209 -14.89 -40.00 -34.22
C ALA A 209 -14.74 -40.52 -32.78
N ALA A 210 -15.77 -40.35 -31.94
CA ALA A 210 -15.75 -40.78 -30.53
C ALA A 210 -15.58 -42.30 -30.35
N ARG A 211 -15.86 -43.11 -31.38
CA ARG A 211 -15.75 -44.58 -31.35
C ARG A 211 -14.40 -45.10 -31.85
N SER A 212 -13.53 -44.22 -32.35
CA SER A 212 -12.38 -44.61 -33.17
C SER A 212 -11.02 -44.54 -32.46
N GLY A 213 -10.95 -44.01 -31.23
CA GLY A 213 -9.69 -43.80 -30.50
C GLY A 213 -8.75 -42.79 -31.16
N ARG A 214 -9.28 -41.85 -31.95
CA ARG A 214 -8.51 -40.88 -32.76
C ARG A 214 -8.32 -39.55 -32.03
N LEU A 215 -7.18 -38.89 -32.27
CA LEU A 215 -6.75 -37.71 -31.52
C LEU A 215 -7.27 -36.38 -32.07
N VAL A 216 -7.39 -36.25 -33.40
CA VAL A 216 -7.86 -35.02 -34.06
C VAL A 216 -8.94 -35.36 -35.07
N VAL A 217 -10.04 -34.59 -35.06
CA VAL A 217 -11.23 -34.87 -35.87
C VAL A 217 -11.67 -33.64 -36.62
N GLY A 218 -11.72 -33.73 -37.94
CA GLY A 218 -12.27 -32.72 -38.83
C GLY A 218 -13.78 -32.84 -38.94
N VAL A 219 -14.53 -31.83 -38.50
CA VAL A 219 -16.00 -31.79 -38.62
C VAL A 219 -16.44 -30.71 -39.63
N PRO A 220 -17.52 -30.92 -40.40
CA PRO A 220 -18.04 -29.86 -41.26
C PRO A 220 -18.58 -28.69 -40.42
N LEU A 221 -18.37 -27.46 -40.89
CA LEU A 221 -18.91 -26.26 -40.24
C LEU A 221 -20.44 -26.39 -40.02
N GLY A 222 -20.88 -26.06 -38.80
CA GLY A 222 -22.29 -26.15 -38.40
C GLY A 222 -22.77 -27.54 -37.97
N SER A 223 -21.91 -28.57 -38.01
CA SER A 223 -22.30 -29.97 -37.71
C SER A 223 -21.94 -30.45 -36.30
N ALA A 224 -21.30 -29.63 -35.47
CA ALA A 224 -20.85 -30.02 -34.12
C ALA A 224 -21.88 -29.63 -33.05
N PRO A 225 -22.54 -30.57 -32.35
CA PRO A 225 -23.15 -30.26 -31.07
C PRO A 225 -22.02 -30.12 -30.04
N ALA A 226 -22.02 -29.04 -29.28
CA ALA A 226 -21.12 -28.85 -28.14
C ALA A 226 -21.37 -29.98 -27.12
N VAL A 227 -20.53 -31.01 -27.13
CA VAL A 227 -20.47 -31.99 -26.04
C VAL A 227 -19.68 -31.33 -24.92
N ALA A 228 -20.26 -31.28 -23.72
CA ALA A 228 -19.61 -30.67 -22.56
C ALA A 228 -18.21 -31.28 -22.34
N GLY A 229 -17.18 -30.42 -22.30
CA GLY A 229 -15.78 -30.83 -22.11
C GLY A 229 -14.96 -31.11 -23.38
N GLN A 230 -15.55 -31.02 -24.58
CA GLN A 230 -14.80 -31.11 -25.85
C GLN A 230 -14.26 -29.75 -26.30
N ARG A 231 -12.99 -29.71 -26.70
CA ARG A 231 -12.36 -28.50 -27.26
C ARG A 231 -12.56 -28.47 -28.78
N LEU A 232 -13.15 -27.38 -29.28
CA LEU A 232 -13.47 -27.17 -30.69
C LEU A 232 -12.72 -25.95 -31.23
N LEU A 233 -11.96 -26.15 -32.30
CA LEU A 233 -11.43 -25.06 -33.10
C LEU A 233 -12.37 -24.80 -34.29
N ASP A 234 -13.12 -23.69 -34.25
CA ASP A 234 -14.01 -23.29 -35.34
C ASP A 234 -13.25 -22.46 -36.38
N GLY A 235 -13.10 -22.97 -37.61
CA GLY A 235 -12.44 -22.26 -38.70
C GLY A 235 -13.23 -21.07 -39.27
N ALA A 236 -14.48 -20.86 -38.85
CA ALA A 236 -15.28 -19.68 -39.20
C ALA A 236 -15.26 -18.58 -38.15
N LEU A 237 -14.95 -18.91 -36.90
CA LEU A 237 -14.92 -17.96 -35.78
C LEU A 237 -13.52 -17.89 -35.17
N PRO A 238 -12.92 -16.71 -34.99
CA PRO A 238 -11.64 -16.62 -34.30
C PRO A 238 -11.76 -17.21 -32.88
N PRO A 239 -10.69 -17.82 -32.35
CA PRO A 239 -10.71 -18.35 -31.00
C PRO A 239 -11.05 -17.24 -29.99
N GLY A 240 -12.01 -17.51 -29.12
CA GLY A 240 -12.50 -16.54 -28.14
C GLY A 240 -11.66 -16.45 -26.87
N GLU A 241 -10.87 -17.48 -26.57
CA GLU A 241 -9.98 -17.54 -25.41
C GLU A 241 -8.52 -17.31 -25.82
N PRO A 242 -7.74 -16.58 -25.02
CA PRO A 242 -6.31 -16.40 -25.26
C PRO A 242 -5.56 -17.71 -25.05
N VAL A 243 -4.60 -17.99 -25.93
CA VAL A 243 -3.70 -19.14 -25.82
C VAL A 243 -2.76 -18.94 -24.64
N THR A 244 -2.65 -19.94 -23.76
CA THR A 244 -1.80 -19.88 -22.56
C THR A 244 -0.54 -20.73 -22.72
N ASP A 245 -0.51 -21.65 -23.67
CA ASP A 245 0.67 -22.47 -23.95
C ASP A 245 1.79 -21.73 -24.69
N LEU A 246 2.93 -21.58 -24.02
CA LEU A 246 4.12 -20.89 -24.53
C LEU A 246 4.66 -21.49 -25.83
N TRP A 247 4.72 -22.81 -25.93
CA TRP A 247 5.25 -23.48 -27.13
C TRP A 247 4.31 -23.27 -28.31
N ALA A 248 3.00 -23.42 -28.12
CA ALA A 248 2.00 -23.26 -29.16
C ALA A 248 1.98 -21.82 -29.70
N ALA A 249 2.02 -20.83 -28.81
CA ALA A 249 2.12 -19.41 -29.18
C ALA A 249 3.43 -19.11 -29.93
N GLY A 250 4.57 -19.60 -29.43
CA GLY A 250 5.88 -19.41 -30.06
C GLY A 250 6.01 -20.10 -31.42
N ALA A 251 5.53 -21.33 -31.56
CA ALA A 251 5.52 -22.06 -32.82
C ALA A 251 4.59 -21.41 -33.86
N ALA A 252 3.41 -20.93 -33.45
CA ALA A 252 2.51 -20.18 -34.32
C ALA A 252 3.13 -18.87 -34.81
N TRP A 253 3.87 -18.16 -33.94
CA TRP A 253 4.64 -16.99 -34.34
C TRP A 253 5.74 -17.34 -35.36
N LEU A 254 6.54 -18.38 -35.12
CA LEU A 254 7.59 -18.80 -36.07
C LEU A 254 7.02 -19.23 -37.43
N TRP A 255 5.81 -19.78 -37.46
CA TRP A 255 5.08 -20.03 -38.70
C TRP A 255 4.76 -18.75 -39.46
N ARG A 256 4.31 -17.69 -38.77
CA ARG A 256 4.03 -16.38 -39.38
C ARG A 256 5.30 -15.74 -39.94
N GLU A 257 6.43 -15.90 -39.27
CA GLU A 257 7.75 -15.42 -39.72
C GLU A 257 8.37 -16.29 -40.83
N GLY A 258 7.71 -17.39 -41.24
CA GLY A 258 8.25 -18.31 -42.25
C GLY A 258 9.52 -19.05 -41.79
N ARG A 259 9.63 -19.30 -40.48
CA ARG A 259 10.75 -20.01 -39.83
C ARG A 259 10.30 -21.25 -39.02
N PRO A 260 9.39 -22.11 -39.54
CA PRO A 260 8.93 -23.29 -38.79
C PRO A 260 10.05 -24.30 -38.49
N ALA A 261 11.17 -24.23 -39.22
CA ALA A 261 12.37 -25.05 -38.97
C ALA A 261 13.01 -24.78 -37.60
N LEU A 262 12.84 -23.59 -37.01
CA LEU A 262 13.36 -23.29 -35.67
C LEU A 262 12.54 -23.98 -34.57
N ALA A 263 11.21 -24.00 -34.72
CA ALA A 263 10.33 -24.79 -33.86
C ALA A 263 10.64 -26.29 -33.99
N ALA A 264 10.98 -26.73 -35.20
CA ALA A 264 11.47 -28.07 -35.46
C ALA A 264 12.83 -28.39 -34.81
N GLY A 265 13.72 -27.41 -34.64
CA GLY A 265 14.98 -27.60 -33.91
C GLY A 265 14.78 -27.86 -32.42
N ALA A 266 13.69 -27.35 -31.83
CA ALA A 266 13.30 -27.56 -30.44
C ALA A 266 12.44 -28.84 -30.22
N ARG A 267 12.37 -29.73 -31.22
CA ARG A 267 11.50 -30.93 -31.27
C ARG A 267 11.57 -31.87 -30.06
N PRO A 268 12.73 -32.24 -29.48
CA PRO A 268 12.79 -33.38 -28.55
C PRO A 268 11.94 -33.24 -27.28
N ALA A 269 11.59 -32.01 -26.89
CA ALA A 269 10.95 -31.74 -25.59
C ALA A 269 9.60 -31.00 -25.68
N LEU A 270 9.18 -30.51 -26.86
CA LEU A 270 8.07 -29.54 -26.97
C LEU A 270 8.21 -28.38 -25.97
N ASP A 271 9.46 -28.01 -25.69
CA ASP A 271 9.79 -27.06 -24.66
C ASP A 271 9.70 -25.64 -25.22
N GLY A 272 8.72 -24.89 -24.72
CA GLY A 272 8.53 -23.49 -25.09
C GLY A 272 9.74 -22.63 -24.73
N PHE A 273 10.46 -22.94 -23.65
CA PHE A 273 11.64 -22.19 -23.23
C PHE A 273 12.80 -22.39 -24.21
N ALA A 274 13.08 -23.65 -24.58
CA ALA A 274 14.10 -23.97 -25.58
C ALA A 274 13.80 -23.33 -26.95
N LEU A 275 12.52 -23.29 -27.36
CA LEU A 275 12.08 -22.65 -28.59
C LEU A 275 12.34 -21.14 -28.57
N VAL A 276 11.96 -20.47 -27.47
CA VAL A 276 12.18 -19.02 -27.29
C VAL A 276 13.68 -18.70 -27.24
N ALA A 277 14.47 -19.50 -26.53
CA ALA A 277 15.92 -19.35 -26.46
C ALA A 277 16.61 -19.56 -27.82
N ALA A 278 16.15 -20.53 -28.62
CA ALA A 278 16.65 -20.75 -29.97
C ALA A 278 16.32 -19.56 -30.89
N ALA A 279 15.10 -19.04 -30.82
CA ALA A 279 14.69 -17.87 -31.60
C ALA A 279 15.52 -16.62 -31.25
N HIS A 280 15.81 -16.40 -29.97
CA HIS A 280 16.67 -15.30 -29.53
C HIS A 280 18.11 -15.44 -30.05
N ARG A 281 18.69 -16.66 -30.01
CA ARG A 281 20.05 -16.92 -30.54
C ARG A 281 20.17 -16.68 -32.04
N GLU A 282 19.08 -16.83 -32.79
CA GLU A 282 18.99 -16.49 -34.23
C GLU A 282 18.76 -14.99 -34.48
N GLY A 283 18.68 -14.17 -33.42
CA GLY A 283 18.49 -12.73 -33.51
C GLY A 283 17.05 -12.30 -33.82
N LEU A 284 16.06 -13.18 -33.60
CA LEU A 284 14.66 -12.83 -33.80
C LEU A 284 14.10 -12.06 -32.59
N THR A 285 13.39 -10.96 -32.85
CA THR A 285 12.66 -10.22 -31.81
C THR A 285 11.39 -10.97 -31.43
N ILE A 286 11.34 -11.49 -30.20
CA ILE A 286 10.19 -12.25 -29.72
C ILE A 286 9.03 -11.29 -29.40
N PRO A 287 7.82 -11.51 -29.95
CA PRO A 287 6.68 -10.64 -29.73
C PRO A 287 6.25 -10.58 -28.25
N ALA A 288 5.79 -9.40 -27.81
CA ALA A 288 5.30 -9.18 -26.45
C ALA A 288 4.22 -10.20 -25.99
N PRO A 289 3.25 -10.62 -26.83
CA PRO A 289 2.27 -11.64 -26.43
C PRO A 289 2.89 -13.00 -26.11
N VAL A 290 3.97 -13.40 -26.79
CA VAL A 290 4.66 -14.68 -26.51
C VAL A 290 5.51 -14.53 -25.24
N ARG A 291 6.20 -13.41 -25.08
CA ARG A 291 7.00 -13.14 -23.87
C ARG A 291 6.15 -13.05 -22.60
N ALA A 292 4.92 -12.53 -22.70
CA ALA A 292 4.00 -12.44 -21.58
C ALA A 292 3.58 -13.82 -21.00
N LEU A 293 3.72 -14.91 -21.77
CA LEU A 293 3.43 -16.28 -21.31
C LEU A 293 4.60 -16.93 -20.53
N LEU A 294 5.82 -16.36 -20.63
CA LEU A 294 7.00 -16.93 -19.97
C LEU A 294 6.83 -17.08 -18.45
N PRO A 295 6.33 -16.09 -17.70
CA PRO A 295 6.27 -16.20 -16.25
C PRO A 295 5.30 -17.28 -15.77
N ASP A 296 4.11 -17.35 -16.36
CA ASP A 296 3.10 -18.33 -15.97
C ASP A 296 3.56 -19.76 -16.33
N ALA A 297 4.25 -19.91 -17.48
CA ALA A 297 4.87 -21.18 -17.86
C ALA A 297 5.98 -21.58 -16.87
N LEU A 298 6.81 -20.63 -16.40
CA LEU A 298 7.84 -20.89 -15.39
C LEU A 298 7.22 -21.25 -14.04
N ASP A 299 6.15 -20.56 -13.63
CA ASP A 299 5.52 -20.78 -12.33
C ASP A 299 4.83 -22.15 -12.24
N ALA A 300 4.33 -22.65 -13.37
CA ALA A 300 3.75 -23.99 -13.48
C ALA A 300 4.78 -25.14 -13.35
N LEU A 301 6.08 -24.88 -13.48
CA LEU A 301 7.11 -25.93 -13.39
C LEU A 301 7.37 -26.39 -11.94
N PRO A 302 7.73 -27.68 -11.75
CA PRO A 302 8.25 -28.14 -10.48
C PRO A 302 9.61 -27.48 -10.17
N ALA A 303 9.90 -27.28 -8.88
CA ALA A 303 11.11 -26.58 -8.44
C ALA A 303 12.43 -27.25 -8.93
N SER A 304 12.40 -28.56 -9.23
CA SER A 304 13.54 -29.31 -9.78
C SER A 304 13.89 -28.95 -11.22
N GLU A 305 12.91 -28.52 -12.03
CA GLU A 305 13.09 -28.23 -13.46
C GLU A 305 13.32 -26.74 -13.74
N LEU A 306 12.89 -25.89 -12.80
CA LEU A 306 12.99 -24.44 -12.90
C LEU A 306 14.42 -23.92 -13.14
N PRO A 307 15.49 -24.46 -12.51
CA PRO A 307 16.88 -24.10 -12.82
C PRO A 307 17.27 -24.29 -14.29
N HIS A 308 16.81 -25.37 -14.92
CA HIS A 308 17.15 -25.68 -16.30
C HIS A 308 16.42 -24.73 -17.26
N ALA A 309 15.12 -24.51 -17.03
CA ALA A 309 14.30 -23.61 -17.84
C ALA A 309 14.82 -22.17 -17.79
N VAL A 310 15.15 -21.66 -16.59
CA VAL A 310 15.72 -20.32 -16.43
C VAL A 310 17.12 -20.23 -17.03
N GLY A 311 17.94 -21.29 -16.90
CA GLY A 311 19.24 -21.38 -17.55
C GLY A 311 19.17 -21.29 -19.08
N ALA A 312 18.17 -21.93 -19.71
CA ALA A 312 17.93 -21.83 -21.14
C ALA A 312 17.56 -20.40 -21.60
N LEU A 313 16.88 -19.64 -20.74
CA LEU A 313 16.46 -18.26 -21.01
C LEU A 313 17.46 -17.19 -20.56
N ALA A 314 18.59 -17.57 -19.94
CA ALA A 314 19.49 -16.63 -19.27
C ALA A 314 19.99 -15.51 -20.19
N ASP A 315 20.31 -15.84 -21.45
CA ASP A 315 20.76 -14.85 -22.44
C ASP A 315 19.66 -13.83 -22.76
N LEU A 316 18.42 -14.30 -22.99
CA LEU A 316 17.27 -13.44 -23.26
C LEU A 316 16.96 -12.53 -22.06
N LEU A 317 16.89 -13.12 -20.86
CA LEU A 317 16.61 -12.41 -19.61
C LEU A 317 17.72 -11.41 -19.23
N GLY A 318 18.95 -11.65 -19.68
CA GLY A 318 20.07 -10.73 -19.49
C GLY A 318 20.12 -9.61 -20.53
N ALA A 319 19.73 -9.89 -21.78
CA ALA A 319 19.88 -8.98 -22.91
C ALA A 319 18.70 -8.00 -23.07
N GLU A 320 17.47 -8.44 -22.84
CA GLU A 320 16.27 -7.67 -23.14
C GLU A 320 15.47 -7.32 -21.89
N ALA A 321 15.05 -6.06 -21.77
CA ALA A 321 14.06 -5.70 -20.77
C ALA A 321 12.75 -6.47 -21.05
N PRO A 322 11.91 -6.72 -20.02
CA PRO A 322 10.56 -7.23 -20.24
C PRO A 322 9.82 -6.45 -21.32
N ALA A 323 8.88 -7.04 -22.04
CA ALA A 323 8.12 -6.37 -23.10
C ALA A 323 6.84 -5.71 -22.56
N SER A 324 6.25 -6.25 -21.48
CA SER A 324 5.00 -5.77 -20.88
C SER A 324 5.05 -5.75 -19.34
N ASP A 325 4.07 -5.08 -18.73
CA ASP A 325 3.91 -5.04 -17.27
C ASP A 325 3.57 -6.41 -16.69
N ALA A 326 2.77 -7.21 -17.42
CA ALA A 326 2.44 -8.58 -17.04
C ALA A 326 3.70 -9.47 -17.00
N GLU A 327 4.58 -9.34 -18.00
CA GLU A 327 5.86 -10.04 -18.01
C GLU A 327 6.75 -9.59 -16.84
N ALA A 328 6.87 -8.28 -16.62
CA ALA A 328 7.69 -7.73 -15.53
C ALA A 328 7.23 -8.23 -14.15
N ALA A 329 5.93 -8.10 -13.85
CA ALA A 329 5.35 -8.56 -12.59
C ALA A 329 5.44 -10.09 -12.45
N GLY A 330 5.26 -10.83 -13.54
CA GLY A 330 5.39 -12.29 -13.53
C GLY A 330 6.81 -12.75 -13.24
N LEU A 331 7.81 -12.23 -13.96
CA LEU A 331 9.23 -12.59 -13.75
C LEU A 331 9.69 -12.21 -12.34
N ALA A 332 9.21 -11.08 -11.82
CA ALA A 332 9.42 -10.67 -10.44
C ALA A 332 8.89 -11.68 -9.41
N ARG A 333 7.67 -12.23 -9.62
CA ARG A 333 7.12 -13.30 -8.76
C ARG A 333 7.96 -14.57 -8.82
N VAL A 334 8.38 -14.99 -10.02
CA VAL A 334 9.23 -16.17 -10.21
C VAL A 334 10.59 -15.98 -9.52
N TRP A 335 11.19 -14.79 -9.63
CA TRP A 335 12.41 -14.44 -8.93
C TRP A 335 12.24 -14.52 -7.41
N ALA A 336 11.22 -13.87 -6.85
CA ALA A 336 10.97 -13.88 -5.41
C ALA A 336 10.71 -15.28 -4.84
N ARG A 337 10.11 -16.18 -5.64
CA ARG A 337 9.93 -17.60 -5.27
C ARG A 337 11.25 -18.36 -5.15
N LEU A 338 12.25 -17.97 -5.96
CA LEU A 338 13.54 -18.63 -6.10
C LEU A 338 14.67 -18.00 -5.29
N GLU A 339 14.54 -16.73 -4.93
CA GLU A 339 15.52 -16.01 -4.11
C GLU A 339 15.79 -16.80 -2.83
N ASP A 340 17.08 -16.94 -2.47
CA ASP A 340 17.61 -17.76 -1.38
C ASP A 340 17.37 -19.28 -1.45
N ARG A 341 16.64 -19.78 -2.46
CA ARG A 341 16.32 -21.20 -2.63
C ARG A 341 17.01 -21.87 -3.82
N ALA A 342 17.43 -21.08 -4.80
CA ALA A 342 18.12 -21.56 -5.99
C ALA A 342 19.54 -20.98 -6.11
N PRO A 343 20.47 -21.68 -6.79
CA PRO A 343 21.81 -21.17 -7.04
C PRO A 343 21.82 -19.83 -7.80
N LEU A 344 22.82 -18.99 -7.53
CA LEU A 344 22.94 -17.64 -8.10
C LEU A 344 22.91 -17.59 -9.63
N HIS A 345 23.46 -18.60 -10.32
CA HIS A 345 23.44 -18.62 -11.79
C HIS A 345 22.03 -18.77 -12.39
N VAL A 346 21.06 -19.24 -11.59
CA VAL A 346 19.64 -19.35 -11.95
C VAL A 346 18.91 -18.05 -11.62
N THR A 347 19.16 -17.47 -10.45
CA THR A 347 18.42 -16.29 -9.98
C THR A 347 18.92 -14.98 -10.57
N ALA A 348 20.21 -14.89 -10.94
CA ALA A 348 20.82 -13.65 -11.44
C ALA A 348 20.22 -13.12 -12.75
N PRO A 349 19.89 -13.94 -13.77
CA PRO A 349 19.20 -13.45 -14.96
C PRO A 349 17.82 -12.86 -14.65
N LEU A 350 17.06 -13.48 -13.75
CA LEU A 350 15.75 -12.99 -13.31
C LEU A 350 15.88 -11.68 -12.52
N ALA A 351 16.84 -11.59 -11.59
CA ALA A 351 17.16 -10.35 -10.88
C ALA A 351 17.52 -9.21 -11.85
N GLY A 352 18.31 -9.52 -12.88
CA GLY A 352 18.63 -8.59 -13.96
C GLY A 352 17.40 -8.10 -14.73
N ALA A 353 16.46 -8.99 -15.04
CA ALA A 353 15.19 -8.65 -15.69
C ALA A 353 14.30 -7.75 -14.82
N VAL A 354 14.25 -8.00 -13.52
CA VAL A 354 13.53 -7.13 -12.55
C VAL A 354 14.15 -5.73 -12.51
N LEU A 355 15.48 -5.62 -12.46
CA LEU A 355 16.16 -4.31 -12.48
C LEU A 355 15.93 -3.56 -13.80
N MET A 356 15.95 -4.26 -14.93
CA MET A 356 15.61 -3.66 -16.23
C MET A 356 14.17 -3.15 -16.26
N ALA A 357 13.21 -3.93 -15.74
CA ALA A 357 11.81 -3.54 -15.67
C ALA A 357 11.63 -2.26 -14.84
N LEU A 358 12.29 -2.19 -13.68
CA LEU A 358 12.25 -1.04 -12.79
C LEU A 358 12.76 0.24 -13.49
N VAL A 359 13.89 0.15 -14.20
CA VAL A 359 14.46 1.28 -14.96
C VAL A 359 13.60 1.65 -16.19
N ALA A 360 12.83 0.69 -16.71
CA ALA A 360 11.88 0.89 -17.79
C ALA A 360 10.51 1.41 -17.31
N ASP A 361 10.33 1.72 -16.03
CA ASP A 361 9.07 2.16 -15.44
C ASP A 361 7.95 1.12 -15.48
N ARG A 362 8.29 -0.15 -15.27
CA ARG A 362 7.28 -1.21 -15.21
C ARG A 362 7.07 -1.69 -13.78
N PRO A 363 5.82 -1.87 -13.35
CA PRO A 363 5.53 -2.34 -12.01
C PRO A 363 5.98 -3.81 -11.86
N THR A 364 6.87 -4.06 -10.90
CA THR A 364 7.36 -5.40 -10.58
C THR A 364 6.61 -6.01 -9.39
N GLY A 365 6.05 -5.17 -8.51
CA GLY A 365 5.32 -5.61 -7.32
C GLY A 365 6.18 -6.33 -6.26
N VAL A 366 7.51 -6.32 -6.42
CA VAL A 366 8.48 -6.95 -5.51
C VAL A 366 9.56 -5.94 -5.11
N PRO A 367 10.23 -6.14 -3.96
CA PRO A 367 11.40 -5.34 -3.57
C PRO A 367 12.52 -5.36 -4.61
N VAL A 368 13.37 -4.34 -4.59
CA VAL A 368 14.53 -4.26 -5.49
C VAL A 368 15.51 -5.39 -5.17
N PRO A 369 16.02 -6.15 -6.17
CA PRO A 369 16.99 -7.20 -5.95
C PRO A 369 18.26 -6.72 -5.23
N GLY A 370 18.76 -7.51 -4.28
CA GLY A 370 19.98 -7.18 -3.54
C GLY A 370 21.27 -7.33 -4.38
N ALA A 371 22.38 -6.78 -3.89
CA ALA A 371 23.69 -6.87 -4.54
C ALA A 371 24.21 -8.32 -4.68
N THR A 372 23.78 -9.21 -3.77
CA THR A 372 24.09 -10.65 -3.77
C THR A 372 23.24 -11.44 -4.77
N SER A 373 22.17 -10.84 -5.30
CA SER A 373 21.27 -11.48 -6.28
C SER A 373 21.83 -11.43 -7.71
N LEU A 374 23.02 -10.85 -7.93
CA LEU A 374 23.70 -10.77 -9.23
C LEU A 374 25.12 -11.34 -9.18
N THR A 375 25.55 -11.94 -10.29
CA THR A 375 26.98 -12.25 -10.51
C THR A 375 27.78 -10.96 -10.73
N ALA A 376 29.08 -10.97 -10.45
CA ALA A 376 29.95 -9.80 -10.65
C ALA A 376 29.97 -9.34 -12.13
N SER A 377 30.03 -10.28 -13.08
CA SER A 377 29.98 -9.99 -14.51
C SER A 377 28.61 -9.47 -14.95
N GLY A 378 27.52 -10.07 -14.47
CA GLY A 378 26.16 -9.62 -14.75
C GLY A 378 25.89 -8.21 -14.23
N ARG A 379 26.35 -7.90 -13.01
CA ARG A 379 26.27 -6.56 -12.42
C ARG A 379 27.01 -5.52 -13.26
N ALA A 380 28.25 -5.81 -13.69
CA ALA A 380 29.03 -4.90 -14.52
C ALA A 380 28.37 -4.64 -15.89
N ALA A 381 27.83 -5.69 -16.53
CA ALA A 381 27.11 -5.55 -17.81
C ALA A 381 25.82 -4.73 -17.66
N LEU A 382 25.05 -4.97 -16.58
CA LEU A 382 23.85 -4.20 -16.26
C LEU A 382 24.17 -2.74 -15.94
N ALA A 383 25.23 -2.49 -15.15
CA ALA A 383 25.67 -1.14 -14.81
C ALA A 383 26.09 -0.34 -16.06
N ALA A 384 26.85 -0.95 -16.97
CA ALA A 384 27.25 -0.32 -18.23
C ALA A 384 26.04 0.05 -19.11
N ARG A 385 25.02 -0.80 -19.13
CA ARG A 385 23.82 -0.62 -19.96
C ARG A 385 22.81 0.35 -19.35
N LEU A 386 22.48 0.17 -18.07
CA LEU A 386 21.42 0.91 -17.38
C LEU A 386 21.93 2.21 -16.74
N GLY A 387 23.24 2.33 -16.50
CA GLY A 387 23.84 3.48 -15.79
C GLY A 387 23.46 4.85 -16.33
N PRO A 388 23.54 5.13 -17.66
CA PRO A 388 23.13 6.41 -18.22
C PRO A 388 21.65 6.73 -17.95
N ARG A 389 20.76 5.77 -18.26
CA ARG A 389 19.31 5.92 -18.07
C ARG A 389 18.91 6.01 -16.60
N LEU A 390 19.61 5.32 -15.70
CA LEU A 390 19.41 5.40 -14.25
C LEU A 390 19.70 6.81 -13.73
N ARG A 391 20.84 7.40 -14.14
CA ARG A 391 21.18 8.77 -13.74
C ARG A 391 20.17 9.79 -14.23
N GLU A 392 19.71 9.64 -15.47
CA GLU A 392 18.66 10.48 -16.04
C GLU A 392 17.32 10.31 -15.30
N ALA A 393 16.89 9.08 -15.07
CA ALA A 393 15.61 8.79 -14.42
C ALA A 393 15.58 9.25 -12.95
N VAL A 394 16.67 9.12 -12.20
CA VAL A 394 16.76 9.62 -10.80
C VAL A 394 16.76 11.15 -10.73
N ALA A 395 17.34 11.81 -11.74
CA ALA A 395 17.38 13.27 -11.84
C ALA A 395 16.03 13.90 -12.24
N GLU A 396 15.03 13.09 -12.65
CA GLU A 396 13.71 13.57 -13.03
C GLU A 396 13.02 14.30 -11.86
N PRO A 397 12.71 15.61 -11.98
CA PRO A 397 12.19 16.42 -10.88
C PRO A 397 10.77 16.02 -10.46
N THR A 398 9.98 15.43 -11.37
CA THR A 398 8.59 15.03 -11.11
C THR A 398 8.47 13.62 -10.52
N LEU A 399 9.59 12.93 -10.30
CA LEU A 399 9.59 11.55 -9.84
C LEU A 399 9.07 11.42 -8.40
N GLY A 400 8.09 10.54 -8.21
CA GLY A 400 7.55 10.21 -6.89
C GLY A 400 8.60 9.63 -5.93
N PRO A 401 8.41 9.78 -4.60
CA PRO A 401 9.38 9.40 -3.58
C PRO A 401 9.68 7.89 -3.55
N ARG A 402 8.65 7.02 -3.58
CA ARG A 402 8.83 5.55 -3.64
C ARG A 402 9.70 5.12 -4.82
N ARG A 403 9.43 5.69 -6.00
CA ARG A 403 10.16 5.37 -7.22
C ARG A 403 11.58 5.93 -7.18
N SER A 404 11.79 7.12 -6.63
CA SER A 404 13.12 7.70 -6.42
C SER A 404 13.99 6.77 -5.57
N VAL A 405 13.45 6.27 -4.45
CA VAL A 405 14.15 5.31 -3.57
C VAL A 405 14.45 4.01 -4.31
N ALA A 406 13.48 3.44 -5.04
CA ALA A 406 13.70 2.18 -5.77
C ALA A 406 14.80 2.31 -6.84
N LEU A 407 14.84 3.42 -7.59
CA LEU A 407 15.90 3.66 -8.58
C LEU A 407 17.27 3.89 -7.93
N LEU A 408 17.33 4.56 -6.77
CA LEU A 408 18.56 4.69 -6.00
C LEU A 408 19.05 3.34 -5.46
N GLN A 409 18.15 2.45 -5.02
CA GLN A 409 18.51 1.09 -4.62
C GLN A 409 19.07 0.30 -5.80
N ALA A 410 18.46 0.41 -6.98
CA ALA A 410 18.99 -0.21 -8.20
C ALA A 410 20.37 0.34 -8.57
N ALA A 411 20.58 1.66 -8.44
CA ALA A 411 21.89 2.28 -8.65
C ALA A 411 22.94 1.75 -7.66
N ALA A 412 22.61 1.64 -6.37
CA ALA A 412 23.49 1.09 -5.35
C ALA A 412 23.84 -0.38 -5.62
N VAL A 413 22.86 -1.21 -5.98
CA VAL A 413 23.04 -2.63 -6.34
C VAL A 413 23.98 -2.79 -7.55
N LEU A 414 23.89 -1.89 -8.52
CA LEU A 414 24.72 -1.91 -9.73
C LEU A 414 26.07 -1.21 -9.55
N GLY A 415 26.30 -0.50 -8.44
CA GLY A 415 27.50 0.32 -8.23
C GLY A 415 27.54 1.53 -9.17
N VAL A 416 26.39 2.07 -9.55
CA VAL A 416 26.28 3.28 -10.38
C VAL A 416 26.31 4.50 -9.48
N GLU A 417 27.36 5.30 -9.59
CA GLU A 417 27.46 6.57 -8.86
C GLU A 417 26.44 7.58 -9.37
N ILE A 418 25.67 8.12 -8.43
CA ILE A 418 24.72 9.23 -8.62
C ILE A 418 25.37 10.51 -8.11
N ALA A 419 25.23 11.59 -8.88
CA ALA A 419 25.84 12.87 -8.53
C ALA A 419 25.23 13.43 -7.23
N GLY A 420 26.08 13.98 -6.36
CA GLY A 420 25.67 14.57 -5.07
C GLY A 420 24.48 15.55 -5.15
N PRO A 421 24.46 16.51 -6.09
CA PRO A 421 23.33 17.44 -6.25
C PRO A 421 21.98 16.73 -6.49
N VAL A 422 21.98 15.62 -7.23
CA VAL A 422 20.76 14.84 -7.49
C VAL A 422 20.26 14.16 -6.20
N LEU A 423 21.17 13.68 -5.35
CA LEU A 423 20.81 13.12 -4.04
C LEU A 423 20.23 14.18 -3.10
N GLU A 424 20.74 15.42 -3.15
CA GLU A 424 20.17 16.55 -2.42
C GLU A 424 18.74 16.86 -2.88
N ASP A 425 18.51 16.95 -4.18
CA ASP A 425 17.17 17.20 -4.74
C ASP A 425 16.18 16.07 -4.37
N VAL A 426 16.61 14.81 -4.41
CA VAL A 426 15.78 13.66 -3.98
C VAL A 426 15.48 13.74 -2.49
N ALA A 427 16.47 14.08 -1.65
CA ALA A 427 16.27 14.22 -0.21
C ALA A 427 15.27 15.36 0.10
N ASP A 428 15.36 16.49 -0.59
CA ASP A 428 14.41 17.60 -0.41
C ASP A 428 12.99 17.21 -0.82
N ARG A 429 12.82 16.49 -1.93
CA ARG A 429 11.51 15.93 -2.33
C ARG A 429 10.97 14.93 -1.32
N LEU A 430 11.82 14.03 -0.81
CA LEU A 430 11.43 13.05 0.21
C LEU A 430 10.97 13.74 1.49
N VAL A 431 11.72 14.72 2.00
CA VAL A 431 11.32 15.49 3.19
C VAL A 431 9.99 16.21 2.95
N ALA A 432 9.81 16.85 1.79
CA ALA A 432 8.57 17.54 1.45
C ALA A 432 7.37 16.57 1.36
N ALA A 433 7.57 15.36 0.82
CA ALA A 433 6.53 14.34 0.73
C ALA A 433 6.19 13.73 2.10
N LEU A 434 7.21 13.37 2.88
CA LEU A 434 7.09 12.76 4.21
C LEU A 434 6.43 13.69 5.23
N THR A 435 6.68 15.00 5.13
CA THR A 435 6.15 15.99 6.09
C THR A 435 4.75 16.50 5.75
N ARG A 436 4.15 16.10 4.61
CA ARG A 436 2.71 16.35 4.37
C ARG A 436 1.89 15.40 5.23
N VAL A 437 0.92 15.93 5.98
CA VAL A 437 0.06 15.15 6.88
C VAL A 437 -1.36 15.04 6.30
N PRO A 438 -1.92 13.82 6.17
CA PRO A 438 -1.24 12.53 6.29
C PRO A 438 -0.29 12.31 5.11
N ALA A 439 0.81 11.61 5.33
CA ALA A 439 1.64 11.14 4.23
C ALA A 439 0.80 10.11 3.47
N GLU A 440 0.59 10.33 2.16
CA GLU A 440 -0.08 9.34 1.33
C GLU A 440 0.72 8.03 1.41
N GLU A 441 0.04 6.89 1.54
CA GLU A 441 0.72 5.59 1.67
C GLU A 441 1.71 5.40 0.52
N GLU A 442 1.32 5.80 -0.69
CA GLU A 442 2.13 5.81 -1.92
C GLU A 442 3.39 6.70 -1.86
N ALA A 443 3.48 7.61 -0.89
CA ALA A 443 4.68 8.41 -0.65
C ALA A 443 5.73 7.71 0.23
N LEU A 444 5.32 6.71 1.01
CA LEU A 444 6.16 6.09 2.03
C LEU A 444 7.13 5.07 1.42
N PRO A 445 8.45 5.15 1.69
CA PRO A 445 9.38 4.09 1.32
C PRO A 445 8.96 2.74 1.92
N VAL A 446 9.27 1.65 1.22
CA VAL A 446 9.10 0.30 1.76
C VAL A 446 9.98 0.16 3.02
N PRO A 447 9.52 -0.52 4.09
CA PRO A 447 10.34 -0.77 5.27
C PRO A 447 11.73 -1.32 4.93
N GLY A 448 12.78 -0.84 5.60
CA GLY A 448 14.17 -1.19 5.32
C GLY A 448 14.76 -0.60 4.03
N ALA A 449 13.99 0.09 3.17
CA ALA A 449 14.49 0.55 1.87
C ALA A 449 15.64 1.57 1.98
N LEU A 450 15.58 2.45 2.98
CA LEU A 450 16.59 3.48 3.23
C LEU A 450 17.90 2.90 3.80
N ALA A 451 17.86 1.75 4.50
CA ALA A 451 19.04 1.15 5.11
C ALA A 451 20.12 0.76 4.08
N GLY A 452 19.71 0.45 2.84
CA GLY A 452 20.61 0.16 1.72
C GLY A 452 21.18 1.39 1.01
N LEU A 453 20.90 2.62 1.47
CA LEU A 453 21.25 3.87 0.80
C LEU A 453 22.00 4.85 1.73
N PRO A 454 23.24 4.54 2.13
CA PRO A 454 23.98 5.36 3.10
C PRO A 454 24.27 6.78 2.58
N GLU A 455 24.53 6.96 1.29
CA GLU A 455 24.79 8.28 0.69
C GLU A 455 23.55 9.18 0.72
N LEU A 456 22.36 8.61 0.47
CA LEU A 456 21.09 9.34 0.62
C LEU A 456 20.85 9.67 2.09
N CYS A 457 21.06 8.72 3.01
CA CYS A 457 20.87 8.92 4.43
C CYS A 457 21.78 10.04 4.98
N ALA A 458 23.02 10.15 4.49
CA ALA A 458 23.94 11.23 4.86
C ALA A 458 23.39 12.63 4.56
N VAL A 459 22.52 12.76 3.56
CA VAL A 459 21.93 14.02 3.08
C VAL A 459 20.51 14.23 3.61
N LEU A 460 19.75 13.16 3.80
CA LEU A 460 18.38 13.13 4.30
C LEU A 460 18.29 13.37 5.81
N LEU A 461 19.11 12.66 6.60
CA LEU A 461 19.05 12.71 8.06
C LEU A 461 19.26 14.12 8.63
N PRO A 462 20.23 14.94 8.15
CA PRO A 462 20.36 16.33 8.64
C PRO A 462 19.16 17.24 8.32
N ARG A 463 18.34 16.90 7.32
CA ARG A 463 17.10 17.64 7.01
C ARG A 463 15.97 17.22 7.95
N LEU A 464 15.82 15.92 8.15
CA LEU A 464 14.86 15.36 9.11
C LEU A 464 15.20 15.77 10.55
N GLU A 465 16.47 15.92 10.90
CA GLU A 465 16.93 16.42 12.20
C GLU A 465 16.46 17.85 12.47
N ARG A 466 16.65 18.74 11.47
CA ARG A 466 16.12 20.12 11.55
C ARG A 466 14.59 20.15 11.63
N TYR A 467 13.92 19.22 10.97
CA TYR A 467 12.47 19.08 11.08
C TYR A 467 12.05 18.61 12.48
N ALA A 468 12.70 17.59 13.04
CA ALA A 468 12.45 17.08 14.39
C ALA A 468 12.70 18.12 15.48
N ALA A 469 13.71 18.98 15.31
CA ALA A 469 13.95 20.10 16.22
C ALA A 469 12.80 21.13 16.21
N ARG A 470 12.20 21.39 15.04
CA ARG A 470 11.10 22.38 14.88
C ARG A 470 9.72 21.82 15.22
N GLU A 471 9.43 20.60 14.79
CA GLU A 471 8.13 19.93 14.92
C GLU A 471 8.28 18.53 15.54
N PRO A 472 8.66 18.40 16.83
CA PRO A 472 8.97 17.11 17.44
C PRO A 472 7.84 16.08 17.35
N LEU A 473 6.59 16.51 17.61
CA LEU A 473 5.43 15.62 17.58
C LEU A 473 5.10 15.11 16.17
N ALA A 474 5.24 15.97 15.16
CA ALA A 474 5.02 15.58 13.78
C ALA A 474 6.15 14.66 13.27
N ALA A 475 7.39 14.86 13.74
CA ALA A 475 8.49 13.96 13.47
C ALA A 475 8.33 12.60 14.17
N GLN A 476 7.81 12.56 15.39
CA GLN A 476 7.46 11.30 16.06
C GLN A 476 6.40 10.53 15.26
N ALA A 477 5.30 11.19 14.89
CA ALA A 477 4.23 10.56 14.10
C ALA A 477 4.73 10.05 12.73
N LEU A 478 5.71 10.73 12.13
CA LEU A 478 6.38 10.25 10.92
C LEU A 478 7.16 8.95 11.17
N LEU A 479 7.97 8.92 12.21
CA LEU A 479 8.86 7.80 12.56
C LEU A 479 8.07 6.55 12.99
N ASP A 480 6.83 6.71 13.46
CA ASP A 480 5.93 5.59 13.74
C ASP A 480 5.50 4.83 12.46
N VAL A 481 5.61 5.46 11.28
CA VAL A 481 5.19 4.86 9.99
C VAL A 481 6.37 4.62 9.03
N VAL A 482 7.50 5.30 9.24
CA VAL A 482 8.68 5.21 8.36
C VAL A 482 9.89 4.67 9.11
N ASP A 483 10.45 3.58 8.59
CA ASP A 483 11.69 2.99 9.09
C ASP A 483 12.91 3.80 8.60
N VAL A 484 13.44 4.65 9.47
CA VAL A 484 14.60 5.51 9.20
C VAL A 484 15.84 4.94 9.90
N PRO A 485 16.93 4.65 9.17
CA PRO A 485 18.14 4.05 9.74
C PRO A 485 18.96 5.11 10.51
N LEU A 486 18.58 5.40 11.75
CA LEU A 486 19.25 6.41 12.60
C LEU A 486 20.72 6.08 12.90
N ASP A 487 21.10 4.80 12.83
CA ASP A 487 22.48 4.35 13.02
C ASP A 487 23.38 4.61 11.79
N ALA A 488 22.77 4.87 10.62
CA ALA A 488 23.50 5.27 9.41
C ALA A 488 23.92 6.75 9.42
N ALA A 489 23.56 7.51 10.46
CA ALA A 489 23.87 8.93 10.56
C ALA A 489 25.38 9.18 10.71
N VAL A 490 25.96 9.90 9.74
CA VAL A 490 27.37 10.34 9.80
C VAL A 490 27.58 11.41 10.88
N ARG A 491 26.54 12.22 11.15
CA ARG A 491 26.52 13.26 12.20
C ARG A 491 25.52 12.89 13.29
N PRO A 492 25.68 13.42 14.52
CA PRO A 492 24.69 13.23 15.57
C PRO A 492 23.30 13.72 15.12
N VAL A 493 22.26 12.92 15.42
CA VAL A 493 20.85 13.23 15.16
C VAL A 493 20.01 13.12 16.44
N PRO A 494 20.34 13.93 17.47
CA PRO A 494 19.75 13.78 18.80
C PRO A 494 18.24 14.01 18.84
N HIS A 495 17.70 14.98 18.08
CA HIS A 495 16.27 15.26 18.03
C HIS A 495 15.48 14.11 17.40
N LEU A 496 15.97 13.52 16.31
CA LEU A 496 15.35 12.35 15.70
C LEU A 496 15.36 11.13 16.62
N ARG A 497 16.48 10.89 17.32
CA ARG A 497 16.57 9.80 18.31
C ARG A 497 15.57 9.97 19.44
N MET A 498 15.40 11.19 19.94
CA MET A 498 14.38 11.47 20.95
C MET A 498 12.96 11.24 20.41
N CYS A 499 12.68 11.68 19.18
CA CYS A 499 11.38 11.45 18.56
C CYS A 499 11.09 9.95 18.38
N ALA A 500 12.05 9.16 17.92
CA ALA A 500 11.93 7.70 17.80
C ALA A 500 11.74 7.00 19.17
N GLY A 501 12.43 7.48 20.21
CA GLY A 501 12.36 6.91 21.56
C GLY A 501 11.19 7.39 22.42
N ALA A 502 10.45 8.43 22.01
CA ALA A 502 9.44 9.12 22.81
C ALA A 502 8.30 8.23 23.29
N ALA A 503 7.81 7.34 22.43
CA ALA A 503 6.74 6.41 22.79
C ALA A 503 7.23 5.41 23.86
N SER A 504 8.41 4.82 23.66
CA SER A 504 9.02 3.88 24.61
C SER A 504 9.36 4.52 25.95
N ALA A 505 9.92 5.74 25.95
CA ALA A 505 10.26 6.46 27.17
C ALA A 505 9.01 6.73 28.03
N ARG A 506 7.91 7.18 27.41
CA ARG A 506 6.63 7.40 28.11
C ARG A 506 6.00 6.11 28.61
N ALA A 507 6.13 5.01 27.87
CA ALA A 507 5.56 3.72 28.26
C ALA A 507 6.30 3.06 29.44
N LEU A 508 7.60 3.32 29.58
CA LEU A 508 8.45 2.69 30.60
C LEU A 508 8.64 3.55 31.86
N ALA A 509 8.38 4.86 31.78
CA ALA A 509 8.55 5.78 32.88
C ALA A 509 7.42 5.69 33.92
N LEU A 510 7.74 5.98 35.18
CA LEU A 510 6.77 6.04 36.28
C LEU A 510 5.88 7.29 36.22
N ASP A 511 6.44 8.40 35.73
CA ASP A 511 5.76 9.68 35.55
C ASP A 511 6.37 10.47 34.38
N ALA A 512 5.78 11.64 34.08
CA ALA A 512 6.21 12.49 32.97
C ALA A 512 7.65 13.02 33.14
N VAL A 513 8.05 13.33 34.38
CA VAL A 513 9.40 13.82 34.68
C VAL A 513 10.44 12.74 34.42
N ALA A 514 10.20 11.51 34.86
CA ALA A 514 11.06 10.37 34.58
C ALA A 514 11.16 10.07 33.08
N ALA A 515 10.07 10.25 32.31
CA ALA A 515 10.11 10.11 30.85
C ALA A 515 10.98 11.20 30.20
N TRP A 516 10.91 12.43 30.71
CA TRP A 516 11.70 13.56 30.23
C TRP A 516 13.20 13.36 30.50
N ASP A 517 13.56 12.95 31.72
CA ASP A 517 14.94 12.62 32.10
C ASP A 517 15.52 11.50 31.23
N GLU A 518 14.73 10.46 30.97
CA GLU A 518 15.13 9.33 30.14
C GLU A 518 15.39 9.74 28.68
N LEU A 519 14.57 10.61 28.11
CA LEU A 519 14.79 11.15 26.76
C LEU A 519 16.06 11.99 26.68
N LEU A 520 16.31 12.84 27.67
CA LEU A 520 17.55 13.62 27.70
C LEU A 520 18.78 12.73 27.86
N ARG A 521 18.71 11.68 28.70
CA ARG A 521 19.80 10.72 28.91
C ARG A 521 20.17 9.96 27.62
N THR A 522 19.20 9.67 26.77
CA THR A 522 19.36 8.87 25.55
C THR A 522 19.71 9.69 24.31
N SER A 523 19.44 11.00 24.33
CA SER A 523 19.56 11.89 23.17
C SER A 523 20.97 12.07 22.58
N ARG A 524 22.06 11.94 23.36
CA ARG A 524 23.50 12.08 22.99
C ARG A 524 23.77 12.85 21.66
N PRO A 525 24.30 14.09 21.68
CA PRO A 525 25.05 14.76 22.76
C PRO A 525 24.22 15.29 23.94
N SER A 526 24.89 15.77 24.99
CA SER A 526 24.23 16.39 26.15
C SER A 526 23.55 17.71 25.77
N TRP A 527 22.44 18.03 26.45
CA TRP A 527 21.72 19.30 26.30
C TRP A 527 22.60 20.54 26.58
N SER A 528 23.73 20.39 27.29
CA SER A 528 24.70 21.47 27.48
C SER A 528 25.40 21.90 26.19
N THR A 529 25.47 21.00 25.19
CA THR A 529 26.03 21.30 23.87
C THR A 529 24.93 21.72 22.90
N GLU A 530 23.73 21.17 23.07
CA GLU A 530 22.56 21.43 22.22
C GLU A 530 21.31 21.70 23.07
N PRO A 531 21.11 22.96 23.53
CA PRO A 531 20.04 23.29 24.47
C PRO A 531 18.63 23.04 23.93
N ALA A 532 18.45 23.09 22.61
CA ALA A 532 17.16 22.84 21.95
C ALA A 532 16.54 21.47 22.32
N LEU A 533 17.36 20.50 22.75
CA LEU A 533 16.90 19.19 23.24
C LEU A 533 15.95 19.31 24.44
N LEU A 534 16.11 20.32 25.30
CA LEU A 534 15.22 20.55 26.43
C LEU A 534 13.78 20.83 25.95
N TYR A 535 13.63 21.64 24.90
CA TYR A 535 12.33 21.94 24.32
C TYR A 535 11.75 20.74 23.58
N THR A 536 12.57 20.00 22.82
CA THR A 536 12.12 18.76 22.16
C THR A 536 11.63 17.73 23.17
N ALA A 537 12.36 17.48 24.26
CA ALA A 537 11.93 16.57 25.32
C ALA A 537 10.59 17.02 25.93
N LEU A 538 10.47 18.32 26.25
CA LEU A 538 9.25 18.89 26.82
C LEU A 538 8.05 18.64 25.90
N ARG A 539 8.19 18.90 24.59
CA ARG A 539 7.11 18.72 23.61
C ARG A 539 6.71 17.26 23.39
N LEU A 540 7.65 16.32 23.51
CA LEU A 540 7.40 14.89 23.32
C LEU A 540 6.73 14.23 24.54
N VAL A 541 7.00 14.74 25.74
CA VAL A 541 6.43 14.20 26.99
C VAL A 541 5.04 14.78 27.26
N TRP A 542 4.92 16.11 27.27
CA TRP A 542 3.68 16.83 27.60
C TRP A 542 2.87 17.14 26.34
N THR A 543 2.28 16.10 25.74
CA THR A 543 1.62 16.21 24.42
C THR A 543 0.23 16.79 24.47
N GLU A 544 -0.56 16.47 25.51
CA GLU A 544 -1.95 16.93 25.65
C GLU A 544 -2.12 18.08 26.63
N GLN A 545 -1.38 18.03 27.74
CA GLN A 545 -1.39 19.05 28.78
C GLN A 545 0.02 19.55 29.03
N PRO A 546 0.25 20.86 29.10
CA PRO A 546 1.56 21.43 29.42
C PRO A 546 1.98 21.06 30.85
N PRO A 547 3.29 21.11 31.17
CA PRO A 547 3.78 20.74 32.49
C PRO A 547 3.09 21.53 33.60
N GLY A 548 2.86 20.85 34.72
CA GLY A 548 2.41 21.44 35.98
C GLY A 548 3.51 22.27 36.65
N LEU A 549 3.17 22.93 37.76
CA LEU A 549 4.11 23.81 38.46
C LEU A 549 5.34 23.08 39.02
N ALA A 550 5.14 21.93 39.68
CA ALA A 550 6.22 21.15 40.27
C ALA A 550 7.13 20.55 39.19
N GLU A 551 6.54 20.03 38.11
CA GLU A 551 7.27 19.51 36.95
C GLU A 551 8.08 20.61 36.27
N MET A 552 7.51 21.81 36.15
CA MET A 552 8.19 22.94 35.54
C MET A 552 9.34 23.47 36.40
N ALA A 553 9.18 23.48 37.73
CA ALA A 553 10.26 23.78 38.65
C ALA A 553 11.41 22.78 38.49
N HIS A 554 11.10 21.48 38.41
CA HIS A 554 12.09 20.43 38.16
C HIS A 554 12.84 20.63 36.83
N ILE A 555 12.11 20.91 35.74
CA ILE A 555 12.73 21.18 34.43
C ILE A 555 13.70 22.36 34.51
N LEU A 556 13.34 23.45 35.20
CA LEU A 556 14.23 24.62 35.35
C LEU A 556 15.45 24.36 36.26
N GLU A 557 15.36 23.40 37.17
CA GLU A 557 16.48 23.00 38.03
C GLU A 557 17.46 22.06 37.32
N ALA A 558 17.01 21.37 36.27
CA ALA A 558 17.80 20.37 35.56
C ALA A 558 18.92 20.97 34.68
N ALA A 559 18.82 22.24 34.27
CA ALA A 559 19.82 22.92 33.45
C ALA A 559 20.06 24.38 33.87
N ASP A 560 21.14 24.98 33.36
CA ASP A 560 21.43 26.40 33.63
C ASP A 560 20.46 27.34 32.88
N SER A 561 20.38 28.58 33.37
CA SER A 561 19.47 29.58 32.81
C SER A 561 19.80 29.91 31.35
N ASP A 562 21.07 29.83 30.93
CA ASP A 562 21.46 30.09 29.55
C ASP A 562 20.96 29.00 28.59
N SER A 563 20.98 27.73 29.02
CA SER A 563 20.43 26.60 28.27
C SER A 563 18.92 26.72 28.11
N HIS A 564 18.19 27.04 29.19
CA HIS A 564 16.75 27.31 29.12
C HIS A 564 16.40 28.53 28.26
N ARG A 565 17.26 29.57 28.27
CA ARG A 565 17.11 30.74 27.39
C ARG A 565 17.27 30.34 25.93
N ALA A 566 18.33 29.61 25.59
CA ALA A 566 18.61 29.14 24.24
C ALA A 566 17.54 28.17 23.72
N ALA A 567 17.03 27.29 24.59
CA ALA A 567 15.96 26.34 24.26
C ALA A 567 14.57 26.99 24.16
N GLY A 568 14.35 28.14 24.81
CA GLY A 568 13.06 28.81 24.87
C GLY A 568 12.07 28.22 25.88
N THR A 569 12.47 27.24 26.70
CA THR A 569 11.59 26.56 27.68
C THR A 569 11.11 27.48 28.80
N TRP A 570 11.78 28.61 29.04
CA TRP A 570 11.35 29.63 30.02
C TRP A 570 9.95 30.19 29.71
N ARG A 571 9.52 30.18 28.44
CA ARG A 571 8.18 30.63 28.03
C ARG A 571 7.09 29.71 28.57
N GLU A 572 7.34 28.40 28.58
CA GLU A 572 6.44 27.42 29.19
C GLU A 572 6.37 27.61 30.71
N ALA A 573 7.48 28.01 31.33
CA ALA A 573 7.51 28.32 32.75
C ALA A 573 6.71 29.59 33.11
N VAL A 574 6.75 30.62 32.26
CA VAL A 574 5.86 31.79 32.39
C VAL A 574 4.40 31.35 32.33
N ALA A 575 4.03 30.56 31.32
CA ALA A 575 2.67 30.08 31.15
C ALA A 575 2.21 29.18 32.32
N ALA A 576 3.10 28.36 32.88
CA ALA A 576 2.83 27.55 34.07
C ALA A 576 2.60 28.43 35.31
N ALA A 577 3.45 29.44 35.54
CA ALA A 577 3.30 30.36 36.67
C ALA A 577 1.96 31.12 36.61
N GLU A 578 1.58 31.60 35.43
CA GLU A 578 0.31 32.31 35.24
C GLU A 578 -0.91 31.42 35.46
N ARG A 579 -0.90 30.17 34.97
CA ARG A 579 -1.98 29.19 35.23
C ARG A 579 -2.10 28.85 36.72
N GLY A 580 -0.96 28.69 37.40
CA GLY A 580 -0.90 28.39 38.83
C GLY A 580 -1.48 29.49 39.71
N GLY A 581 -1.33 30.75 39.28
CA GLY A 581 -1.79 31.93 40.01
C GLY A 581 -3.27 32.01 40.32
N THR A 582 -4.10 31.32 39.55
CA THR A 582 -5.56 31.30 39.72
C THR A 582 -6.08 29.99 40.32
N GLY A 583 -5.17 29.09 40.72
CA GLY A 583 -5.48 27.78 41.29
C GLY A 583 -5.79 27.82 42.79
N THR A 584 -5.59 26.68 43.45
CA THR A 584 -5.60 26.56 44.92
C THR A 584 -4.49 27.41 45.55
N GLU A 585 -4.57 27.70 46.86
CA GLU A 585 -3.51 28.48 47.53
C GLU A 585 -2.12 27.82 47.41
N ALA A 586 -2.06 26.49 47.41
CA ALA A 586 -0.81 25.76 47.22
C ALA A 586 -0.23 25.98 45.80
N GLU A 587 -1.09 25.95 44.78
CA GLU A 587 -0.71 26.24 43.39
C GLU A 587 -0.32 27.70 43.20
N ALA A 588 -1.05 28.63 43.82
CA ALA A 588 -0.72 30.05 43.81
C ALA A 588 0.65 30.30 44.45
N ALA A 589 0.95 29.65 45.59
CA ALA A 589 2.26 29.73 46.23
C ALA A 589 3.40 29.19 45.35
N ALA A 590 3.19 28.03 44.70
CA ALA A 590 4.16 27.46 43.76
C ALA A 590 4.34 28.35 42.51
N GLY A 591 3.26 28.95 42.00
CA GLY A 591 3.30 29.93 40.91
C GLY A 591 4.10 31.18 41.26
N ARG A 592 3.98 31.68 42.51
CA ARG A 592 4.80 32.79 43.03
C ARG A 592 6.28 32.42 43.12
N ALA A 593 6.59 31.22 43.62
CA ALA A 593 7.98 30.75 43.67
C ALA A 593 8.62 30.66 42.27
N LEU A 594 7.84 30.17 41.29
CA LEU A 594 8.25 30.12 39.88
C LEU A 594 8.42 31.52 39.29
N ALA A 595 7.53 32.47 39.57
CA ALA A 595 7.66 33.87 39.16
C ALA A 595 8.95 34.52 39.70
N ALA A 596 9.25 34.29 40.98
CA ALA A 596 10.48 34.78 41.61
C ALA A 596 11.73 34.18 40.96
N HIS A 597 11.71 32.89 40.60
CA HIS A 597 12.78 32.27 39.81
C HIS A 597 12.91 32.95 38.44
N LEU A 598 11.80 33.16 37.72
CA LEU A 598 11.81 33.81 36.40
C LEU A 598 12.39 35.22 36.44
N PHE A 599 12.08 36.02 37.46
CA PHE A 599 12.67 37.36 37.63
C PHE A 599 14.18 37.33 37.88
N ARG A 600 14.68 36.32 38.60
CA ARG A 600 16.12 36.19 38.86
C ARG A 600 16.88 35.68 37.64
N SER A 601 16.33 34.68 36.96
CA SER A 601 17.04 33.92 35.93
C SER A 601 16.87 34.50 34.52
N PHE A 602 15.76 35.18 34.23
CA PHE A 602 15.41 35.67 32.89
C PHE A 602 14.94 37.14 32.85
N PRO A 603 15.63 38.09 33.50
CA PRO A 603 15.15 39.46 33.61
C PRO A 603 15.05 40.21 32.28
N ALA A 604 15.89 39.86 31.29
CA ALA A 604 15.97 40.54 29.99
C ALA A 604 14.93 40.04 28.98
N GLU A 605 14.48 38.80 29.15
CA GLU A 605 13.56 38.10 28.24
C GLU A 605 12.10 38.44 28.51
N LEU A 606 11.79 38.88 29.74
CA LEU A 606 10.44 39.23 30.16
C LEU A 606 9.99 40.55 29.52
N THR A 607 8.94 40.46 28.70
CA THR A 607 8.25 41.63 28.16
C THR A 607 7.65 42.48 29.29
N PRO A 608 7.42 43.78 29.11
CA PRO A 608 6.74 44.61 30.11
C PRO A 608 5.40 44.03 30.57
N ARG A 609 4.65 43.44 29.63
CA ARG A 609 3.36 42.76 29.88
C ARG A 609 3.53 41.53 30.78
N THR A 610 4.42 40.62 30.41
CA THR A 610 4.71 39.42 31.21
C THR A 610 5.22 39.78 32.60
N ARG A 611 6.10 40.79 32.69
CA ARG A 611 6.61 41.31 33.96
C ARG A 611 5.47 41.82 34.84
N ALA A 612 4.51 42.57 34.30
CA ALA A 612 3.36 43.04 35.06
C ALA A 612 2.49 41.89 35.58
N ARG A 613 2.22 40.87 34.75
CA ARG A 613 1.46 39.66 35.12
C ARG A 613 2.15 38.85 36.21
N LEU A 614 3.46 38.63 36.11
CA LEU A 614 4.22 37.96 37.16
C LEU A 614 4.27 38.78 38.47
N ARG A 615 4.28 40.12 38.39
CA ARG A 615 4.18 40.99 39.58
C ARG A 615 2.80 40.93 40.24
N LEU A 616 1.72 40.76 39.47
CA LEU A 616 0.39 40.53 40.04
C LEU A 616 0.34 39.24 40.87
N LEU A 617 1.06 38.19 40.49
CA LEU A 617 1.19 36.96 41.30
C LEU A 617 1.87 37.22 42.64
N GLU A 618 3.01 37.92 42.63
CA GLU A 618 3.72 38.29 43.86
C GLU A 618 2.85 39.16 44.77
N LEU A 619 2.15 40.15 44.19
CA LEU A 619 1.24 41.03 44.91
C LEU A 619 0.09 40.27 45.58
N ALA A 620 -0.50 39.27 44.90
CA ALA A 620 -1.52 38.41 45.51
C ALA A 620 -1.00 37.70 46.77
N GLY A 621 0.25 37.23 46.74
CA GLY A 621 0.90 36.61 47.90
C GLY A 621 1.15 37.61 49.02
N ASP A 622 1.66 38.79 48.70
CA ASP A 622 1.88 39.84 49.68
C ASP A 622 0.57 40.29 50.35
N ILE A 623 -0.53 40.41 49.60
CA ILE A 623 -1.87 40.68 50.15
C ILE A 623 -2.34 39.52 51.04
N ALA A 624 -2.15 38.27 50.62
CA ALA A 624 -2.56 37.10 51.40
C ALA A 624 -1.81 37.03 52.74
N GLU A 625 -0.52 37.36 52.74
CA GLU A 625 0.36 37.33 53.90
C GLU A 625 0.35 38.64 54.71
N GLY A 626 -0.34 39.68 54.22
CA GLY A 626 -0.43 40.99 54.88
C GLY A 626 0.87 41.79 54.84
N ARG A 627 1.70 41.59 53.81
CA ARG A 627 2.96 42.32 53.60
C ARG A 627 2.78 43.52 52.69
N GLY A 628 3.41 44.64 53.05
CA GLY A 628 3.37 45.88 52.26
C GLY A 628 2.12 46.73 52.49
N THR A 629 2.03 47.82 51.73
CA THR A 629 0.92 48.79 51.73
C THR A 629 0.63 49.21 50.29
N ASP A 630 -0.47 49.94 50.08
CA ASP A 630 -0.89 50.53 48.81
C ASP A 630 -1.22 49.47 47.75
N TRP A 631 -1.74 48.32 48.18
CA TRP A 631 -2.03 47.19 47.30
C TRP A 631 -3.02 47.56 46.19
N ALA A 632 -4.03 48.38 46.50
CA ALA A 632 -5.00 48.85 45.52
C ALA A 632 -4.36 49.71 44.40
N GLU A 633 -3.44 50.61 44.76
CA GLU A 633 -2.72 51.44 43.79
C GLU A 633 -1.76 50.59 42.94
N GLN A 634 -1.03 49.66 43.58
CA GLN A 634 -0.13 48.75 42.88
C GLN A 634 -0.86 47.83 41.90
N ALA A 635 -2.01 47.26 42.28
CA ALA A 635 -2.78 46.38 41.41
C ALA A 635 -3.32 47.13 40.17
N VAL A 636 -3.78 48.37 40.35
CA VAL A 636 -4.25 49.22 39.25
C VAL A 636 -3.10 49.68 38.36
N ALA A 637 -1.93 49.99 38.92
CA ALA A 637 -0.75 50.38 38.14
C ALA A 637 -0.21 49.22 37.28
N LEU A 638 -0.40 47.97 37.71
CA LEU A 638 -0.03 46.76 36.97
C LEU A 638 -1.06 46.35 35.92
N ARG A 639 -2.19 47.06 35.81
CA ARG A 639 -3.22 46.84 34.77
C ARG A 639 -2.64 47.14 33.39
N GLU A 640 -2.92 46.29 32.42
CA GLU A 640 -2.43 46.44 31.05
C GLU A 640 -3.05 47.67 30.34
N PRO A 641 -2.24 48.61 29.82
CA PRO A 641 -2.74 49.67 28.95
C PRO A 641 -2.80 49.17 27.50
N GLY A 642 -3.99 48.83 27.00
CA GLY A 642 -4.20 48.50 25.57
C GLY A 642 -5.28 47.44 25.32
N GLU A 643 -6.42 47.91 24.80
CA GLU A 643 -7.51 47.27 24.05
C GLU A 643 -7.81 45.75 24.11
N VAL A 644 -9.10 45.51 24.42
CA VAL A 644 -9.96 44.33 24.17
C VAL A 644 -9.70 43.08 25.01
N ALA A 645 -10.40 43.05 26.15
CA ALA A 645 -11.15 41.90 26.69
C ALA A 645 -10.52 40.51 26.58
N GLU A 646 -9.45 40.29 27.34
CA GLU A 646 -9.46 39.18 28.29
C GLU A 646 -9.06 39.77 29.63
N SER A 647 -10.04 40.00 30.51
CA SER A 647 -9.75 40.21 31.93
C SER A 647 -9.00 38.97 32.39
N SER A 648 -7.66 39.04 32.43
CA SER A 648 -6.85 37.90 32.85
C SER A 648 -7.44 37.42 34.19
N GLY A 649 -7.81 36.14 34.30
CA GLY A 649 -8.39 35.59 35.53
C GLY A 649 -7.52 35.91 36.75
N LEU A 650 -6.23 36.14 36.51
CA LEU A 650 -5.25 36.61 37.49
C LEU A 650 -5.56 37.99 38.10
N LEU A 651 -5.86 39.02 37.29
CA LEU A 651 -6.19 40.35 37.85
C LEU A 651 -7.49 40.31 38.66
N ALA A 652 -8.50 39.59 38.16
CA ALA A 652 -9.75 39.36 38.89
C ALA A 652 -9.51 38.60 40.20
N HIS A 653 -8.61 37.61 40.20
CA HIS A 653 -8.19 36.89 41.41
C HIS A 653 -7.49 37.83 42.41
N VAL A 654 -6.54 38.65 41.96
CA VAL A 654 -5.86 39.65 42.80
C VAL A 654 -6.88 40.62 43.42
N TYR A 655 -7.84 41.12 42.63
CA TYR A 655 -8.89 41.99 43.13
C TYR A 655 -9.80 41.29 44.15
N ALA A 656 -10.10 40.00 43.97
CA ALA A 656 -10.85 39.22 44.95
C ALA A 656 -10.06 39.02 46.26
N VAL A 657 -8.76 38.70 46.18
CA VAL A 657 -7.86 38.54 47.33
C VAL A 657 -7.71 39.87 48.08
N LEU A 658 -7.53 40.98 47.34
CA LEU A 658 -7.49 42.34 47.89
C LEU A 658 -8.80 42.71 48.58
N GLY A 659 -9.94 42.49 47.92
CA GLY A 659 -11.25 42.79 48.48
C GLY A 659 -11.51 42.02 49.78
N ALA A 660 -11.17 40.72 49.81
CA ALA A 660 -11.27 39.91 51.02
C ALA A 660 -10.29 40.37 52.12
N ALA A 661 -9.06 40.79 51.75
CA ALA A 661 -8.06 41.28 52.67
C ALA A 661 -8.48 42.54 53.40
N VAL A 662 -9.06 43.52 52.68
CA VAL A 662 -9.59 44.76 53.25
C VAL A 662 -10.70 44.45 54.26
N LEU A 663 -11.53 43.43 54.03
CA LEU A 663 -12.60 43.01 54.94
C LEU A 663 -12.11 42.21 56.17
N ARG A 664 -10.84 41.80 56.23
CA ARG A 664 -10.31 41.05 57.40
C ARG A 664 -10.25 41.92 58.65
N GLN A 665 -9.91 43.20 58.52
CA GLN A 665 -9.78 44.15 59.64
C GLN A 665 -10.64 45.43 59.45
N PRO A 666 -11.97 45.34 59.63
CA PRO A 666 -12.85 46.51 59.49
C PRO A 666 -12.60 47.58 60.55
N GLY A 667 -12.82 48.85 60.19
CA GLY A 667 -12.71 50.01 61.08
C GLY A 667 -11.42 50.82 60.93
N SER A 668 -10.66 50.58 59.86
CA SER A 668 -9.44 51.34 59.50
C SER A 668 -9.60 52.02 58.14
N PRO A 669 -10.38 53.12 58.06
CA PRO A 669 -10.74 53.72 56.78
C PRO A 669 -9.55 54.38 56.05
N GLU A 670 -8.51 54.81 56.77
CA GLU A 670 -7.38 55.57 56.19
C GLU A 670 -6.34 54.70 55.47
N GLY A 671 -6.47 53.37 55.50
CA GLY A 671 -5.53 52.43 54.86
C GLY A 671 -5.97 51.99 53.45
N GLU A 672 -5.87 50.69 53.16
CA GLU A 672 -6.20 50.09 51.86
C GLU A 672 -7.62 50.43 51.35
N LEU A 673 -8.56 50.69 52.26
CA LEU A 673 -9.91 51.11 51.88
C LEU A 673 -9.91 52.47 51.18
N TYR A 674 -9.06 53.41 51.62
CA TYR A 674 -8.91 54.71 50.97
C TYR A 674 -8.33 54.55 49.56
N GLY A 675 -7.27 53.74 49.41
CA GLY A 675 -6.68 53.42 48.12
C GLY A 675 -7.69 52.77 47.16
N LEU A 676 -8.48 51.81 47.66
CA LEU A 676 -9.54 51.14 46.91
C LEU A 676 -10.66 52.12 46.49
N ALA A 677 -11.13 52.97 47.40
CA ALA A 677 -12.18 53.95 47.11
C ALA A 677 -11.71 55.01 46.09
N ARG A 678 -10.47 55.49 46.22
CA ARG A 678 -9.87 56.50 45.34
C ARG A 678 -9.49 55.93 43.97
N SER A 679 -9.22 54.64 43.85
CA SER A 679 -8.84 54.00 42.59
C SER A 679 -9.86 54.22 41.48
N GLY A 680 -11.16 54.31 41.83
CA GLY A 680 -12.25 54.45 40.88
C GLY A 680 -12.42 53.25 39.94
N ASP A 681 -11.69 52.15 40.15
CA ASP A 681 -11.72 50.98 39.28
C ASP A 681 -13.00 50.16 39.52
N PRO A 682 -13.89 50.03 38.51
CA PRO A 682 -15.17 49.37 38.68
C PRO A 682 -15.04 47.86 38.94
N GLU A 683 -14.00 47.21 38.41
CA GLU A 683 -13.77 45.76 38.60
C GLU A 683 -13.26 45.49 40.03
N LEU A 684 -12.37 46.33 40.55
CA LEU A 684 -11.89 46.23 41.92
C LEU A 684 -13.01 46.48 42.94
N LEU A 685 -13.82 47.53 42.72
CA LEU A 685 -14.98 47.85 43.56
C LEU A 685 -16.03 46.74 43.53
N ALA A 686 -16.26 46.13 42.36
CA ALA A 686 -17.15 44.98 42.22
C ALA A 686 -16.64 43.76 42.99
N ALA A 687 -15.33 43.46 42.93
CA ALA A 687 -14.72 42.35 43.67
C ALA A 687 -14.83 42.55 45.20
N TYR A 688 -14.57 43.76 45.70
CA TYR A 688 -14.77 44.10 47.12
C TYR A 688 -16.22 43.91 47.55
N ARG A 689 -17.17 44.37 46.74
CA ARG A 689 -18.60 44.18 46.99
C ARG A 689 -18.99 42.70 47.01
N GLN A 690 -18.48 41.90 46.07
CA GLN A 690 -18.73 40.47 46.00
C GLN A 690 -18.17 39.75 47.24
N ALA A 691 -16.97 40.11 47.70
CA ALA A 691 -16.38 39.58 48.92
C ALA A 691 -17.26 39.89 50.15
N ALA A 692 -17.79 41.12 50.24
CA ALA A 692 -18.71 41.53 51.31
C ALA A 692 -20.08 40.82 51.23
N GLN A 693 -20.54 40.44 50.03
CA GLN A 693 -21.79 39.69 49.84
C GLN A 693 -21.66 38.19 50.11
N SER A 694 -20.45 37.69 50.38
CA SER A 694 -20.25 36.27 50.67
C SER A 694 -21.01 35.83 51.93
N ALA A 695 -21.57 34.62 51.90
CA ALA A 695 -22.36 34.07 53.01
C ALA A 695 -21.58 34.04 54.33
N GLY A 696 -20.30 33.65 54.27
CA GLY A 696 -19.40 33.61 55.42
C GLY A 696 -19.14 35.00 56.04
N PHE A 697 -19.01 36.05 55.21
CA PHE A 697 -18.89 37.41 55.72
C PHE A 697 -20.20 37.92 56.34
N GLY A 698 -21.34 37.60 55.71
CA GLY A 698 -22.67 37.89 56.25
C GLY A 698 -22.91 37.24 57.62
N GLU A 699 -22.44 36.01 57.83
CA GLU A 699 -22.47 35.34 59.14
C GLU A 699 -21.57 36.03 60.17
N ARG A 700 -20.34 36.41 59.78
CA ARG A 700 -19.43 37.18 60.64
C ARG A 700 -20.05 38.50 61.09
N LEU A 701 -20.73 39.22 60.20
CA LEU A 701 -21.46 40.45 60.53
C LEU A 701 -22.58 40.24 61.56
N ARG A 702 -23.25 39.07 61.54
CA ARG A 702 -24.31 38.73 62.51
C ARG A 702 -23.74 38.24 63.85
N ALA A 703 -22.56 37.61 63.81
CA ALA A 703 -21.92 37.04 64.99
C ALA A 703 -21.10 38.08 65.78
N ASP A 704 -20.38 38.97 65.11
CA ASP A 704 -19.45 39.92 65.72
C ASP A 704 -19.90 41.39 65.55
N PRO A 705 -20.43 42.03 66.61
CA PRO A 705 -20.81 43.45 66.61
C PRO A 705 -19.68 44.41 66.28
N ALA A 706 -18.41 44.07 66.58
CA ALA A 706 -17.27 44.93 66.32
C ALA A 706 -16.95 44.99 64.82
N THR A 707 -16.98 43.85 64.13
CA THR A 707 -16.90 43.77 62.66
C THR A 707 -18.01 44.62 62.00
N ALA A 708 -19.25 44.53 62.48
CA ALA A 708 -20.37 45.30 61.93
C ALA A 708 -20.24 46.82 62.17
N ALA A 709 -19.77 47.23 63.36
CA ALA A 709 -19.45 48.63 63.65
C ALA A 709 -18.31 49.15 62.76
N GLY A 710 -17.24 48.37 62.58
CA GLY A 710 -16.12 48.71 61.71
C GLY A 710 -16.55 48.87 60.24
N CYS A 711 -17.37 47.97 59.72
CA CYS A 711 -17.90 48.07 58.35
C CYS A 711 -18.79 49.31 58.16
N PHE A 712 -19.59 49.69 59.17
CA PHE A 712 -20.37 50.93 59.10
C PHE A 712 -19.47 52.16 59.02
N VAL A 713 -18.40 52.20 59.82
CA VAL A 713 -17.39 53.29 59.76
C VAL A 713 -16.72 53.33 58.40
N ASP A 714 -16.25 52.19 57.91
CA ASP A 714 -15.56 52.06 56.64
C ASP A 714 -16.44 52.46 55.44
N TRP A 715 -17.67 51.97 55.38
CA TRP A 715 -18.56 52.23 54.24
C TRP A 715 -19.19 53.62 54.28
N THR A 716 -19.17 54.31 55.42
CA THR A 716 -19.54 55.74 55.49
C THR A 716 -18.35 56.68 55.41
N ALA A 717 -17.13 56.14 55.32
CA ALA A 717 -15.91 56.91 55.14
C ALA A 717 -15.75 57.42 53.69
N HIS A 718 -14.90 58.42 53.54
CA HIS A 718 -14.51 59.04 52.26
C HIS A 718 -15.66 59.55 51.38
N PRO A 719 -16.57 60.39 51.92
CA PRO A 719 -17.54 61.09 51.09
C PRO A 719 -16.78 61.95 50.06
N GLY A 720 -17.03 61.73 48.76
CA GLY A 720 -16.34 62.43 47.67
C GLY A 720 -15.14 61.70 47.05
N ALA A 721 -14.86 60.43 47.40
CA ALA A 721 -13.86 59.63 46.70
C ALA A 721 -14.23 59.34 45.21
N GLY A 722 -15.48 59.57 44.82
CA GLY A 722 -15.97 59.50 43.45
C GLY A 722 -17.32 58.78 43.34
N PRO A 723 -18.02 58.92 42.19
CA PRO A 723 -19.37 58.36 42.02
C PRO A 723 -19.42 56.82 42.07
N ALA A 724 -18.33 56.14 41.68
CA ALA A 724 -18.23 54.68 41.73
C ALA A 724 -18.14 54.16 43.18
N TRP A 725 -17.41 54.86 44.06
CA TRP A 725 -17.35 54.55 45.48
C TRP A 725 -18.69 54.81 46.16
N GLU A 726 -19.34 55.96 45.89
CA GLU A 726 -20.65 56.29 46.48
C GLU A 726 -21.73 55.26 46.13
N THR A 727 -21.73 54.78 44.88
CA THR A 727 -22.61 53.70 44.42
C THR A 727 -22.32 52.39 45.17
N THR A 728 -21.05 52.02 45.28
CA THR A 728 -20.61 50.79 45.96
C THR A 728 -20.90 50.83 47.46
N SER A 729 -20.57 51.94 48.13
CA SER A 729 -20.85 52.21 49.55
C SER A 729 -22.34 52.11 49.85
N THR A 730 -23.18 52.76 49.03
CA THR A 730 -24.64 52.69 49.17
C THR A 730 -25.14 51.25 49.06
N ALA A 731 -24.67 50.50 48.06
CA ALA A 731 -25.04 49.09 47.87
C ALA A 731 -24.56 48.22 49.05
N LEU A 732 -23.35 48.41 49.56
CA LEU A 732 -22.82 47.68 50.72
C LEU A 732 -23.67 47.93 51.98
N LEU A 733 -24.02 49.18 52.26
CA LEU A 733 -24.89 49.52 53.37
C LEU A 733 -26.29 48.89 53.21
N ASP A 734 -26.89 49.02 52.04
CA ASP A 734 -28.29 48.66 51.80
C ASP A 734 -28.51 47.16 51.58
N ASP A 735 -27.56 46.49 50.91
CA ASP A 735 -27.67 45.10 50.47
C ASP A 735 -26.85 44.12 51.31
N VAL A 736 -25.85 44.59 52.09
CA VAL A 736 -25.02 43.72 52.94
C VAL A 736 -25.24 43.99 54.43
N LEU A 737 -24.94 45.20 54.92
CA LEU A 737 -25.01 45.49 56.35
C LEU A 737 -26.46 45.49 56.86
N ARG A 738 -27.36 46.15 56.13
CA ARG A 738 -28.77 46.26 56.54
C ARG A 738 -29.45 44.90 56.64
N PRO A 739 -29.34 43.97 55.67
CA PRO A 739 -29.89 42.63 55.82
C PRO A 739 -29.30 41.84 57.00
N ALA A 740 -27.99 41.95 57.27
CA ALA A 740 -27.37 41.28 58.41
C ALA A 740 -27.93 41.80 59.75
N LEU A 741 -28.10 43.11 59.89
CA LEU A 741 -28.61 43.74 61.12
C LEU A 741 -30.13 43.58 61.32
N ARG A 742 -30.92 43.30 60.27
CA ARG A 742 -32.36 43.03 60.39
C ARG A 742 -32.67 41.83 61.29
N SER A 743 -31.81 40.80 61.24
CA SER A 743 -31.91 39.59 62.07
C SER A 743 -31.13 39.68 63.39
N ALA A 744 -30.49 40.82 63.69
CA ALA A 744 -29.64 40.96 64.86
C ALA A 744 -30.46 41.09 66.16
N SER A 745 -29.96 40.47 67.23
CA SER A 745 -30.57 40.59 68.57
C SER A 745 -30.36 41.99 69.15
N ARG A 746 -31.20 42.37 70.13
CA ARG A 746 -31.04 43.64 70.86
C ARG A 746 -29.67 43.75 71.56
N ALA A 747 -29.14 42.63 72.04
CA ALA A 747 -27.80 42.57 72.64
C ALA A 747 -26.71 42.87 71.61
N HIS A 748 -26.81 42.30 70.40
CA HIS A 748 -25.87 42.56 69.31
C HIS A 748 -25.90 44.03 68.88
N LEU A 749 -27.09 44.63 68.71
CA LEU A 749 -27.22 46.05 68.36
C LEU A 749 -26.67 46.99 69.45
N THR A 750 -26.81 46.64 70.73
CA THR A 750 -26.27 47.43 71.86
C THR A 750 -24.74 47.34 71.91
N ALA A 751 -24.18 46.16 71.66
CA ALA A 751 -22.73 45.98 71.58
C ALA A 751 -22.13 46.73 70.37
N LEU A 752 -22.83 46.76 69.24
CA LEU A 752 -22.45 47.52 68.04
C LEU A 752 -22.43 49.03 68.32
N THR A 753 -23.49 49.59 68.93
CA THR A 753 -23.51 51.02 69.27
C THR A 753 -22.46 51.40 70.30
N THR A 754 -22.13 50.48 71.22
CA THR A 754 -21.02 50.65 72.18
C THR A 754 -19.68 50.70 71.45
N ALA A 755 -19.46 49.83 70.46
CA ALA A 755 -18.24 49.85 69.63
C ALA A 755 -18.15 51.13 68.79
N LEU A 756 -19.25 51.62 68.23
CA LEU A 756 -19.28 52.90 67.50
C LEU A 756 -19.01 54.11 68.41
N ALA A 757 -19.50 54.07 69.65
CA ALA A 757 -19.31 55.14 70.62
C ALA A 757 -17.84 55.37 70.97
N ALA A 758 -17.00 54.33 70.88
CA ALA A 758 -15.54 54.44 71.05
C ALA A 758 -14.89 55.38 70.03
N GLY A 759 -15.49 55.56 68.85
CA GLY A 759 -15.06 56.52 67.82
C GLY A 759 -15.76 57.88 67.87
N GLY A 760 -16.58 58.14 68.89
CA GLY A 760 -17.26 59.41 69.14
C GLY A 760 -18.79 59.38 68.93
N PRO A 761 -19.54 60.25 69.63
CA PRO A 761 -21.01 60.22 69.68
C PRO A 761 -21.69 60.52 68.32
N HIS A 762 -20.99 61.21 67.43
CA HIS A 762 -21.47 61.52 66.08
C HIS A 762 -21.67 60.23 65.23
N ARG A 763 -20.85 59.19 65.43
CA ARG A 763 -20.95 57.92 64.70
C ARG A 763 -22.19 57.13 65.10
N VAL A 764 -22.54 57.17 66.38
CA VAL A 764 -23.76 56.56 66.91
C VAL A 764 -25.00 57.26 66.34
N SER A 765 -25.01 58.60 66.35
CA SER A 765 -26.11 59.38 65.79
C SER A 765 -26.28 59.14 64.28
N ALA A 766 -25.18 59.05 63.52
CA ALA A 766 -25.20 58.72 62.10
C ALA A 766 -25.75 57.31 61.83
N PHE A 767 -25.31 56.31 62.61
CA PHE A 767 -25.82 54.94 62.54
C PHE A 767 -27.32 54.85 62.86
N GLU A 768 -27.76 55.48 63.95
CA GLU A 768 -29.16 55.50 64.34
C GLU A 768 -30.02 56.18 63.28
N THR A 769 -29.55 57.31 62.73
CA THR A 769 -30.25 58.03 61.67
C THR A 769 -30.39 57.16 60.41
N TRP A 770 -29.33 56.50 59.97
CA TRP A 770 -29.35 55.60 58.82
C TRP A 770 -30.26 54.39 59.07
N HIS A 771 -30.16 53.74 60.24
CA HIS A 771 -30.96 52.58 60.60
C HIS A 771 -32.47 52.92 60.76
N GLN A 772 -32.79 54.10 61.31
CA GLN A 772 -34.17 54.56 61.55
C GLN A 772 -34.87 55.09 60.29
N ARG A 773 -34.16 55.80 59.38
CA ARG A 773 -34.72 56.35 58.13
C ARG A 773 -35.50 55.32 57.31
N THR A 774 -35.14 54.04 57.40
CA THR A 774 -35.82 52.94 56.70
C THR A 774 -36.94 52.23 57.47
N ARG A 775 -37.03 52.36 58.80
CA ARG A 775 -38.25 51.95 59.53
C ARG A 775 -39.41 52.86 59.15
N ALA A 776 -39.16 54.17 59.03
CA ALA A 776 -40.16 55.17 58.63
C ALA A 776 -40.58 55.05 57.15
N SER A 777 -39.66 54.72 56.23
CA SER A 777 -40.00 54.53 54.81
C SER A 777 -40.83 53.26 54.54
N ARG A 778 -40.74 52.24 55.41
CA ARG A 778 -41.61 51.05 55.38
C ARG A 778 -43.02 51.34 55.89
N TRP A 779 -43.17 52.16 56.93
CA TRP A 779 -44.49 52.64 57.36
C TRP A 779 -45.18 53.47 56.28
N ARG A 780 -44.44 54.29 55.51
CA ARG A 780 -45.02 54.97 54.32
C ARG A 780 -45.35 54.01 53.17
N ARG A 781 -44.51 53.02 52.84
CA ARG A 781 -44.85 52.06 51.76
C ARG A 781 -45.95 51.06 52.12
N LEU A 782 -46.17 50.76 53.42
CA LEU A 782 -47.26 49.89 53.89
C LEU A 782 -48.58 50.64 54.14
N LEU A 783 -48.53 51.97 54.33
CA LEU A 783 -49.72 52.83 54.53
C LEU A 783 -50.12 53.64 53.28
N GLY A 784 -49.50 53.39 52.13
CA GLY A 784 -49.79 54.10 50.87
C GLY A 784 -48.87 55.31 50.64
N GLY A 785 -48.52 55.54 49.36
CA GLY A 785 -47.63 56.61 48.91
C GLY A 785 -47.99 57.99 49.43
#